data_AF-A0A1G7X7A9-F1
#
_entry.id   AF-A0A1G7X7A9-F1
#
_cell.length_a   1.000
_cell.length_b   1.000
_cell.length_c   1.000
_cell.angle_alpha   90.00
_cell.angle_beta   90.00
_cell.angle_gamma   90.00
#
_symmetry.space_group_name_H-M   'P 1'
#
loop_
_entity.id
_entity.type
_entity.pdbx_description
1 polymer ?
#
loop_
_entity_poly.entity_id
_entity_poly.type
_entity_poly.pdbx_seq_one_letter_code
_entity_poly.pdbx_strand_id
1 'polypeptide(L)'
;MEGPEITAAEAVLDNGRFGTRTVRFETGRLAQQAQGAVAAYLDEETMLLSATSAGKHPREGFDFFPLTVDVEERSYAAGKIPGSFFRREGRPSTEAILVCRLIDRPLRPSFVDGLRNEVQIVVTVLSIAPGEYYDALAINAASASTQISGLPFSGPIAGVRLALIPGHGEHADQWVAFPNQAQVEEAVFDLMVAGRVLPDGDVAIMMVEAEATENSWNLIKGGAVKPSEEIVAGGLEAAKPFLKQLVEAQAQMAASSSREPGVYPVFAPYSSEVYDFVAGRAYDDLVNVYQIADKQERQAADDKVKDRVKAELIAAVEAEELPAGAPLEFSAAYKSVTKIVVRGRILAEGVRMDGRGLADIRPLDAEVQVIPRVHGSAVFQRGETQIMGVTTLNMLKMEQQIDSLSPTTSKRYMHHYNFPPYSTGETGRVGSPKRREIGHGFLAERALVPVLPSREEFPYAIRQVSEALSSNGSTSMGSVCASTLSLLNAGVPLRAPVAGIAMGLVSDEVDGQTRYAALTDILGAEDALGDMDFKVAGTSEFITAIQLDTKLDGIPSSVLAAALTQAKEARLTILNVLNSAIDAPDEMAPTAPRVISVQIPVDKIGELIGPKGKTINAIQDETGAQISIEDDGTVYIGAVDGPSAEAARAQVNAIANPTNPEVGEQFLGTVVKIATFGAFVSLLPGKDGLLHVSEVRKLAGGKRVENVEDVLGVGQKILVRITKIDDRGKLSLEPVVEESAPAGDAPAEAPAEA
;
A
#
# COMPACT_ATOMS: atom_id res chain seq x y z
N MET A 1 29.35 7.72 20.71
CA MET A 1 30.56 7.00 21.19
C MET A 1 31.61 8.04 21.67
N GLU A 2 32.69 7.66 22.37
CA GLU A 2 33.72 8.61 22.85
C GLU A 2 35.11 8.37 22.21
N GLY A 3 35.71 9.39 21.62
CA GLY A 3 37.04 9.34 21.00
C GLY A 3 37.45 10.68 20.38
N PRO A 4 38.75 11.03 20.36
CA PRO A 4 39.23 12.30 19.82
C PRO A 4 39.02 12.45 18.31
N GLU A 5 38.82 11.34 17.59
CA GLU A 5 38.52 11.29 16.16
C GLU A 5 37.06 11.58 15.81
N ILE A 6 36.18 11.68 16.81
CA ILE A 6 34.74 11.79 16.59
C ILE A 6 34.34 13.24 16.30
N THR A 7 33.72 13.45 15.15
CA THR A 7 33.00 14.70 14.82
C THR A 7 31.50 14.41 14.88
N ALA A 8 30.73 15.34 15.46
CA ALA A 8 29.29 15.21 15.51
C ALA A 8 28.57 16.55 15.40
N ALA A 9 27.31 16.51 14.95
CA ALA A 9 26.39 17.64 14.90
C ALA A 9 24.96 17.15 15.16
N GLU A 10 24.08 18.05 15.59
CA GLU A 10 22.71 17.73 15.97
C GLU A 10 21.72 18.73 15.37
N ALA A 11 20.55 18.22 14.98
CA ALA A 11 19.37 19.02 14.66
C ALA A 11 18.29 18.74 15.71
N VAL A 12 17.82 19.79 16.37
CA VAL A 12 16.78 19.72 17.41
C VAL A 12 15.47 20.20 16.81
N LEU A 13 14.55 19.28 16.56
CA LEU A 13 13.29 19.52 15.87
C LEU A 13 12.17 19.73 16.89
N ASP A 14 11.66 20.95 16.98
CA ASP A 14 10.59 21.31 17.91
C ASP A 14 9.21 21.00 17.30
N ASN A 15 8.48 20.06 17.92
CA ASN A 15 7.10 19.71 17.59
C ASN A 15 6.09 20.33 18.58
N GLY A 16 6.46 21.37 19.33
CA GLY A 16 5.57 22.09 20.24
C GLY A 16 4.90 21.15 21.25
N ARG A 17 3.58 20.97 21.13
CA ARG A 17 2.81 20.12 22.06
C ARG A 17 3.21 18.63 22.03
N PHE A 18 3.86 18.19 20.97
CA PHE A 18 4.33 16.81 20.82
C PHE A 18 5.80 16.64 21.23
N GLY A 19 6.39 17.65 21.88
CA GLY A 19 7.75 17.60 22.39
C GLY A 19 8.80 17.90 21.33
N THR A 20 10.01 17.39 21.54
CA THR A 20 11.18 17.67 20.71
C THR A 20 11.81 16.36 20.28
N ARG A 21 12.37 16.34 19.07
CA ARG A 21 13.11 15.21 18.50
C ARG A 21 14.52 15.65 18.15
N THR A 22 15.53 14.84 18.44
CA THR A 22 16.93 15.17 18.18
C THR A 22 17.52 14.19 17.18
N VAL A 23 17.98 14.71 16.04
CA VAL A 23 18.73 13.94 15.05
C VAL A 23 20.21 14.25 15.20
N ARG A 24 21.02 13.24 15.51
CA ARG A 24 22.47 13.39 15.70
C ARG A 24 23.23 12.66 14.59
N PHE A 25 24.25 13.30 14.03
CA PHE A 25 25.18 12.69 13.08
C PHE A 25 26.55 12.54 13.74
N GLU A 26 27.17 11.38 13.62
CA GLU A 26 28.50 11.06 14.16
C GLU A 26 29.37 10.41 13.08
N THR A 27 30.62 10.86 12.94
CA THR A 27 31.60 10.26 12.01
C THR A 27 32.99 10.16 12.64
N GLY A 28 33.91 9.48 11.95
CA GLY A 28 35.32 9.32 12.34
C GLY A 28 35.63 7.98 13.01
N ARG A 29 34.65 7.32 13.63
CA ARG A 29 34.88 6.06 14.39
C ARG A 29 34.55 4.78 13.64
N LEU A 30 33.38 4.70 13.01
CA LEU A 30 32.90 3.47 12.35
C LEU A 30 33.24 3.47 10.86
N ALA A 31 33.47 2.27 10.31
CA ALA A 31 33.65 2.01 8.88
C ALA A 31 34.66 2.94 8.17
N GLN A 32 35.78 3.26 8.83
CA GLN A 32 36.81 4.21 8.38
C GLN A 32 37.42 3.92 6.98
N GLN A 33 37.26 2.68 6.48
CA GLN A 33 37.72 2.29 5.14
C GLN A 33 36.81 2.78 4.01
N ALA A 34 35.53 3.04 4.29
CA ALA A 34 34.63 3.65 3.32
C ALA A 34 35.08 5.08 2.97
N GLN A 35 34.71 5.60 1.81
CA GLN A 35 35.00 6.98 1.46
C GLN A 35 34.28 7.95 2.41
N GLY A 36 33.04 7.66 2.77
CA GLY A 36 32.34 8.35 3.84
C GLY A 36 31.53 7.39 4.70
N ALA A 37 31.52 7.62 6.01
CA ALA A 37 30.77 6.79 6.95
C ALA A 37 30.18 7.65 8.08
N VAL A 38 28.89 7.52 8.32
CA VAL A 38 28.15 8.29 9.33
C VAL A 38 27.23 7.36 10.11
N ALA A 39 27.31 7.43 11.44
CA ALA A 39 26.27 6.93 12.32
C ALA A 39 25.26 8.05 12.55
N ALA A 40 24.00 7.82 12.21
CA ALA A 40 22.91 8.75 12.46
C ALA A 40 22.00 8.20 13.56
N TYR A 41 21.56 9.07 14.45
CA TYR A 41 20.74 8.74 15.60
C TYR A 41 19.46 9.56 15.61
N LEU A 42 18.38 8.95 16.09
CA LEU A 42 17.15 9.63 16.48
C LEU A 42 16.91 9.36 17.96
N ASP A 43 16.86 10.45 18.74
CA ASP A 43 16.67 10.45 20.19
C ASP A 43 17.60 9.49 20.94
N GLU A 44 18.83 9.31 20.44
CA GLU A 44 19.87 8.39 20.96
C GLU A 44 19.53 6.89 20.92
N GLU A 45 18.27 6.50 20.78
CA GLU A 45 17.82 5.10 20.84
C GLU A 45 17.84 4.38 19.48
N THR A 46 17.46 5.07 18.41
CA THR A 46 17.50 4.52 17.05
C THR A 46 18.81 4.90 16.39
N MET A 47 19.56 3.92 15.87
CA MET A 47 20.89 4.11 15.29
C MET A 47 21.00 3.43 13.93
N LEU A 48 21.43 4.19 12.92
CA LEU A 48 21.72 3.71 11.58
C LEU A 48 23.18 3.99 11.25
N LEU A 49 23.86 3.05 10.60
CA LEU A 49 25.17 3.28 10.00
C LEU A 49 25.01 3.39 8.50
N SER A 50 25.40 4.53 7.92
CA SER A 50 25.52 4.70 6.48
C SER A 50 26.99 4.72 6.08
N ALA A 51 27.37 3.91 5.08
CA ALA A 51 28.68 3.90 4.48
C ALA A 51 28.57 4.07 2.96
N THR A 52 29.25 5.09 2.44
CA THR A 52 29.32 5.42 1.02
C THR A 52 30.69 5.05 0.47
N SER A 53 30.70 4.25 -0.59
CA SER A 53 31.90 3.82 -1.29
C SER A 53 31.82 4.12 -2.77
N ALA A 54 32.98 4.38 -3.38
CA ALA A 54 33.07 4.61 -4.81
C ALA A 54 34.20 3.79 -5.46
N GLY A 55 33.93 3.26 -6.64
CA GLY A 55 34.92 2.61 -7.48
C GLY A 55 35.98 3.60 -7.95
N LYS A 56 37.26 3.18 -7.97
CA LYS A 56 38.37 4.02 -8.45
C LYS A 56 38.32 4.30 -9.95
N HIS A 57 37.74 3.37 -10.71
CA HIS A 57 37.65 3.45 -12.16
C HIS A 57 36.17 3.54 -12.58
N PRO A 58 35.85 4.30 -13.63
CA PRO A 58 34.51 4.30 -14.21
C PRO A 58 34.18 2.91 -14.79
N ARG A 59 32.90 2.55 -14.78
CA ARG A 59 32.41 1.32 -15.41
C ARG A 59 32.43 1.50 -16.93
N GLU A 60 33.20 0.67 -17.61
CA GLU A 60 33.19 0.62 -19.08
C GLU A 60 31.87 0.05 -19.61
N GLY A 61 31.38 0.62 -20.72
CA GLY A 61 30.17 0.15 -21.40
C GLY A 61 28.84 0.52 -20.74
N PHE A 62 28.84 1.34 -19.69
CA PHE A 62 27.62 1.83 -19.04
C PHE A 62 27.25 3.21 -19.59
N ASP A 63 26.02 3.34 -20.09
CA ASP A 63 25.44 4.59 -20.58
C ASP A 63 24.70 5.39 -19.49
N PHE A 64 24.55 4.83 -18.29
CA PHE A 64 23.92 5.45 -17.12
C PHE A 64 24.87 5.56 -15.91
N PHE A 65 24.49 6.37 -14.92
CA PHE A 65 25.21 6.49 -13.65
C PHE A 65 24.92 5.30 -12.71
N PRO A 66 25.91 4.43 -12.41
CA PRO A 66 25.72 3.24 -11.60
C PRO A 66 25.72 3.54 -10.08
N LEU A 67 24.67 4.23 -9.61
CA LEU A 67 24.35 4.36 -8.19
C LEU A 67 23.53 3.18 -7.70
N THR A 68 23.99 2.55 -6.61
CA THR A 68 23.28 1.51 -5.88
C THR A 68 23.08 1.95 -4.43
N VAL A 69 21.85 1.87 -3.94
CA VAL A 69 21.52 2.05 -2.53
C VAL A 69 21.03 0.74 -1.94
N ASP A 70 21.55 0.34 -0.80
CA ASP A 70 21.12 -0.86 -0.08
C ASP A 70 20.76 -0.49 1.37
N VAL A 71 19.63 -1.01 1.83
CA VAL A 71 19.15 -0.87 3.21
C VAL A 71 19.11 -2.26 3.83
N GLU A 72 19.87 -2.42 4.89
CA GLU A 72 20.08 -3.67 5.60
C GLU A 72 19.43 -3.60 6.98
N GLU A 73 18.24 -4.16 7.08
CA GLU A 73 17.58 -4.39 8.36
C GLU A 73 18.31 -5.51 9.11
N ARG A 74 18.57 -5.30 10.40
CA ARG A 74 19.12 -6.32 11.28
C ARG A 74 18.13 -6.60 12.38
N SER A 75 17.69 -7.84 12.52
CA SER A 75 16.66 -8.18 13.52
C SER A 75 17.12 -7.92 14.95
N TYR A 76 18.45 -7.95 15.18
CA TYR A 76 19.03 -7.56 16.46
C TYR A 76 18.79 -6.09 16.81
N ALA A 77 18.51 -5.21 15.83
CA ALA A 77 18.20 -3.81 16.09
C ALA A 77 16.93 -3.64 16.94
N ALA A 78 16.00 -4.60 16.84
CA ALA A 78 14.82 -4.70 17.69
C ALA A 78 14.95 -5.79 18.77
N GLY A 79 16.15 -6.32 19.01
CA GLY A 79 16.40 -7.39 19.98
C GLY A 79 15.79 -8.75 19.61
N LYS A 80 15.54 -9.02 18.32
CA LYS A 80 14.88 -10.24 17.83
C LYS A 80 15.84 -11.16 17.06
N ILE A 81 15.58 -12.46 17.12
CA ILE A 81 16.15 -13.45 16.18
C ILE A 81 15.19 -13.55 14.98
N PRO A 82 15.68 -13.53 13.73
CA PRO A 82 14.81 -13.62 12.54
C PRO A 82 13.90 -14.85 12.57
N GLY A 83 12.62 -14.69 12.20
CA GLY A 83 11.64 -15.78 12.13
C GLY A 83 11.87 -16.74 10.96
N SER A 84 12.73 -16.37 10.01
CA SER A 84 13.13 -17.19 8.86
C SER A 84 13.62 -18.58 9.26
N PHE A 85 13.46 -19.57 8.37
CA PHE A 85 13.86 -20.96 8.64
C PHE A 85 15.34 -21.09 9.11
N PHE A 86 16.22 -20.24 8.56
CA PHE A 86 17.66 -20.24 8.88
C PHE A 86 18.04 -19.38 10.09
N ARG A 87 17.08 -18.68 10.74
CA ARG A 87 17.32 -17.74 11.84
C ARG A 87 18.36 -16.66 11.47
N ARG A 88 18.33 -16.25 10.21
CA ARG A 88 19.21 -15.24 9.60
C ARG A 88 18.41 -14.37 8.64
N GLU A 89 18.77 -13.10 8.55
CA GLU A 89 18.23 -12.17 7.55
C GLU A 89 18.52 -12.71 6.14
N GLY A 90 17.51 -12.62 5.28
CA GLY A 90 17.53 -13.18 3.93
C GLY A 90 17.43 -12.10 2.87
N ARG A 91 16.46 -12.26 1.96
CA ARG A 91 16.12 -11.23 0.98
C ARG A 91 15.67 -9.94 1.69
N PRO A 92 15.95 -8.75 1.12
CA PRO A 92 15.43 -7.50 1.64
C PRO A 92 13.91 -7.54 1.80
N SER A 93 13.41 -6.93 2.88
CA SER A 93 11.98 -6.72 3.11
C SER A 93 11.42 -5.71 2.10
N THR A 94 10.10 -5.68 1.95
CA THR A 94 9.44 -4.65 1.12
C THR A 94 9.80 -3.26 1.63
N GLU A 95 9.80 -3.07 2.95
CA GLU A 95 10.17 -1.80 3.59
C GLU A 95 11.59 -1.38 3.24
N ALA A 96 12.59 -2.26 3.42
CA ALA A 96 13.97 -1.96 3.06
C ALA A 96 14.12 -1.54 1.58
N ILE A 97 13.40 -2.20 0.66
CA ILE A 97 13.40 -1.84 -0.76
C ILE A 97 12.76 -0.47 -1.01
N LEU A 98 11.68 -0.14 -0.32
CA LEU A 98 11.02 1.15 -0.40
C LEU A 98 11.93 2.26 0.13
N VAL A 99 12.59 2.05 1.26
CA VAL A 99 13.58 2.99 1.81
C VAL A 99 14.78 3.17 0.87
N CYS A 100 15.28 2.10 0.24
CA CYS A 100 16.30 2.24 -0.81
C CYS A 100 15.85 3.21 -1.92
N ARG A 101 14.57 3.15 -2.33
CA ARG A 101 14.02 4.05 -3.34
C ARG A 101 13.85 5.47 -2.81
N LEU A 102 13.40 5.64 -1.56
CA LEU A 102 13.28 6.95 -0.93
C LEU A 102 14.63 7.68 -0.82
N ILE A 103 15.72 6.94 -0.64
CA ILE A 103 17.09 7.48 -0.64
C ILE A 103 17.56 7.77 -2.08
N ASP A 104 17.41 6.81 -3.00
CA ASP A 104 17.93 6.92 -4.37
C ASP A 104 17.33 8.09 -5.14
N ARG A 105 16.02 8.32 -5.01
CA ARG A 105 15.26 9.35 -5.74
C ARG A 105 15.84 10.77 -5.58
N PRO A 106 16.05 11.30 -4.35
CA PRO A 106 16.64 12.62 -4.18
C PRO A 106 18.17 12.63 -4.35
N LEU A 107 18.90 11.55 -4.03
CA LEU A 107 20.36 11.54 -4.12
C LEU A 107 20.87 11.42 -5.56
N ARG A 108 20.22 10.62 -6.41
CA ARG A 108 20.64 10.36 -7.79
C ARG A 108 20.82 11.64 -8.64
N PRO A 109 19.87 12.60 -8.67
CA PRO A 109 20.03 13.83 -9.45
C PRO A 109 21.01 14.83 -8.81
N SER A 110 21.49 14.58 -7.58
CA SER A 110 22.47 15.44 -6.91
C SER A 110 23.92 15.05 -7.18
N PHE A 111 24.19 13.99 -7.95
CA PHE A 111 25.55 13.74 -8.45
C PHE A 111 25.79 14.53 -9.74
N VAL A 112 27.04 14.93 -9.97
CA VAL A 112 27.42 15.60 -11.23
C VAL A 112 27.03 14.75 -12.44
N ASP A 113 26.45 15.40 -13.44
CA ASP A 113 26.13 14.77 -14.72
C ASP A 113 27.37 14.13 -15.34
N GLY A 114 27.20 12.98 -15.99
CA GLY A 114 28.29 12.26 -16.65
C GLY A 114 29.17 11.41 -15.73
N LEU A 115 28.90 11.35 -14.42
CA LEU A 115 29.58 10.41 -13.53
C LEU A 115 29.31 8.95 -13.93
N ARG A 116 30.37 8.14 -14.03
CA ARG A 116 30.29 6.71 -14.42
C ARG A 116 30.99 5.75 -13.45
N ASN A 117 31.52 6.28 -12.36
CA ASN A 117 32.04 5.46 -11.26
C ASN A 117 30.88 4.77 -10.54
N GLU A 118 31.08 3.50 -10.19
CA GLU A 118 30.16 2.77 -9.33
C GLU A 118 30.15 3.40 -7.95
N VAL A 119 28.99 3.88 -7.51
CA VAL A 119 28.78 4.44 -6.18
C VAL A 119 27.81 3.53 -5.45
N GLN A 120 28.19 3.08 -4.27
CA GLN A 120 27.35 2.26 -3.41
C GLN A 120 27.15 2.95 -2.06
N ILE A 121 25.90 3.08 -1.67
CA ILE A 121 25.49 3.59 -0.36
C ILE A 121 24.82 2.44 0.38
N VAL A 122 25.41 2.00 1.49
CA VAL A 122 24.85 0.94 2.34
C VAL A 122 24.41 1.55 3.65
N VAL A 123 23.12 1.46 3.97
CA VAL A 123 22.54 1.88 5.25
C VAL A 123 22.17 0.63 6.04
N THR A 124 22.74 0.45 7.23
CA THR A 124 22.43 -0.65 8.13
C THR A 124 21.69 -0.12 9.36
N VAL A 125 20.51 -0.67 9.67
CA VAL A 125 19.77 -0.34 10.89
C VAL A 125 20.37 -1.17 12.04
N LEU A 126 21.02 -0.50 12.99
CA LEU A 126 21.76 -1.16 14.09
C LEU A 126 20.97 -1.21 15.39
N SER A 127 20.12 -0.21 15.62
CA SER A 127 19.17 -0.14 16.75
C SER A 127 17.92 0.58 16.27
N ILE A 128 16.74 0.15 16.73
CA ILE A 128 15.47 0.85 16.47
C ILE A 128 14.61 0.81 17.73
N ALA A 129 14.16 1.98 18.17
CA ALA A 129 13.22 2.08 19.28
C ALA A 129 11.83 1.54 18.87
N PRO A 130 11.05 0.97 19.80
CA PRO A 130 9.73 0.46 19.48
C PRO A 130 8.80 1.53 18.91
N GLY A 131 8.09 1.21 17.82
CA GLY A 131 7.13 2.13 17.19
C GLY A 131 7.77 3.25 16.36
N GLU A 132 9.09 3.22 16.13
CA GLU A 132 9.78 4.21 15.31
C GLU A 132 9.84 3.83 13.83
N TYR A 133 9.93 4.87 12.98
CA TYR A 133 10.23 4.74 11.56
C TYR A 133 11.67 5.18 11.30
N TYR A 134 12.46 4.34 10.64
CA TYR A 134 13.88 4.61 10.37
C TYR A 134 14.14 5.28 9.02
N ASP A 135 13.13 5.38 8.17
CA ASP A 135 13.24 5.75 6.76
C ASP A 135 13.71 7.19 6.52
N ALA A 136 13.13 8.18 7.22
CA ALA A 136 13.59 9.57 7.17
C ALA A 136 15.04 9.69 7.65
N LEU A 137 15.37 9.02 8.77
CA LEU A 137 16.74 9.03 9.30
C LEU A 137 17.72 8.38 8.31
N ALA A 138 17.29 7.35 7.57
CA ALA A 138 18.11 6.68 6.55
C ALA A 138 18.47 7.61 5.37
N ILE A 139 17.55 8.48 4.94
CA ILE A 139 17.84 9.52 3.92
C ILE A 139 18.94 10.46 4.42
N ASN A 140 18.79 10.96 5.66
CA ASN A 140 19.77 11.87 6.24
C ASN A 140 21.13 11.18 6.45
N ALA A 141 21.17 9.92 6.89
CA ALA A 141 22.40 9.16 7.06
C ALA A 141 23.12 8.93 5.73
N ALA A 142 22.37 8.57 4.68
CA ALA A 142 22.89 8.38 3.32
C ALA A 142 23.46 9.67 2.74
N SER A 143 22.73 10.79 2.88
CA SER A 143 23.21 12.10 2.46
C SER A 143 24.49 12.48 3.21
N ALA A 144 24.49 12.38 4.54
CA ALA A 144 25.63 12.77 5.37
C ALA A 144 26.88 11.95 5.05
N SER A 145 26.75 10.63 4.87
CA SER A 145 27.90 9.78 4.51
C SER A 145 28.40 10.06 3.08
N THR A 146 27.49 10.39 2.16
CA THR A 146 27.86 10.80 0.79
C THR A 146 28.56 12.15 0.79
N GLN A 147 28.06 13.12 1.57
CA GLN A 147 28.61 14.47 1.65
C GLN A 147 30.08 14.47 2.07
N ILE A 148 30.45 13.64 3.05
CA ILE A 148 31.83 13.58 3.56
C ILE A 148 32.76 12.69 2.73
N SER A 149 32.24 12.03 1.69
CA SER A 149 32.98 11.02 0.92
C SER A 149 34.00 11.61 -0.07
N GLY A 150 33.91 12.92 -0.36
CA GLY A 150 34.69 13.58 -1.41
C GLY A 150 34.19 13.25 -2.84
N LEU A 151 32.98 12.70 -2.98
CA LEU A 151 32.33 12.54 -4.28
C LEU A 151 31.79 13.87 -4.84
N PRO A 152 31.66 14.02 -6.16
CA PRO A 152 31.08 15.20 -6.78
C PRO A 152 29.55 15.18 -6.60
N PHE A 153 29.11 15.56 -5.40
CA PHE A 153 27.74 15.49 -4.92
C PHE A 153 27.29 16.87 -4.41
N SER A 154 26.17 17.36 -4.95
CA SER A 154 25.51 18.62 -4.63
C SER A 154 24.50 18.43 -3.50
N GLY A 155 25.00 18.11 -2.30
CA GLY A 155 24.24 18.08 -1.05
C GLY A 155 24.72 19.13 -0.05
N PRO A 156 24.35 19.01 1.24
CA PRO A 156 23.57 17.91 1.82
C PRO A 156 22.10 17.91 1.38
N ILE A 157 21.49 16.73 1.42
CA ILE A 157 20.05 16.52 1.26
C ILE A 157 19.48 16.10 2.63
N ALA A 158 18.37 16.69 3.03
CA ALA A 158 17.62 16.24 4.19
C ALA A 158 16.37 15.48 3.77
N GLY A 159 15.96 14.54 4.62
CA GLY A 159 14.65 13.87 4.53
C GLY A 159 13.89 14.02 5.85
N VAL A 160 12.59 14.28 5.79
CA VAL A 160 11.72 14.38 6.97
C VAL A 160 10.38 13.72 6.69
N ARG A 161 9.90 12.94 7.67
CA ARG A 161 8.52 12.45 7.73
C ARG A 161 7.70 13.41 8.58
N LEU A 162 6.57 13.88 8.08
CA LEU A 162 5.59 14.67 8.80
C LEU A 162 4.26 13.92 8.87
N ALA A 163 3.57 13.98 10.01
CA ALA A 163 2.19 13.55 10.11
C ALA A 163 1.28 14.73 10.48
N LEU A 164 0.15 14.87 9.78
CA LEU A 164 -0.87 15.88 10.11
C LEU A 164 -1.81 15.32 11.17
N ILE A 165 -1.60 15.73 12.43
CA ILE A 165 -2.44 15.33 13.56
C ILE A 165 -3.50 16.41 13.80
N PRO A 166 -4.80 16.05 13.73
CA PRO A 166 -5.87 16.98 14.01
C PRO A 166 -5.78 17.60 15.42
N GLY A 167 -6.23 18.84 15.53
CA GLY A 167 -6.39 19.51 16.80
C GLY A 167 -7.65 19.05 17.54
N HIS A 168 -7.61 19.07 18.88
CA HIS A 168 -8.78 18.88 19.72
C HIS A 168 -8.96 20.08 20.67
N GLY A 169 -10.21 20.52 20.84
CA GLY A 169 -10.55 21.64 21.71
C GLY A 169 -9.96 22.96 21.22
N GLU A 170 -9.05 23.56 21.99
CA GLU A 170 -8.38 24.83 21.67
C GLU A 170 -7.12 24.65 20.80
N HIS A 171 -6.68 23.41 20.57
CA HIS A 171 -5.48 23.13 19.77
C HIS A 171 -5.81 23.12 18.28
N ALA A 172 -4.95 23.73 17.47
CA ALA A 172 -5.01 23.66 16.01
C ALA A 172 -4.41 22.35 15.47
N ASP A 173 -4.76 22.00 14.23
CA ASP A 173 -4.10 20.92 13.48
C ASP A 173 -2.60 21.20 13.36
N GLN A 174 -1.79 20.15 13.41
CA GLN A 174 -0.34 20.30 13.44
C GLN A 174 0.38 19.23 12.63
N TRP A 175 1.34 19.67 11.82
CA TRP A 175 2.35 18.80 11.21
C TRP A 175 3.45 18.48 12.21
N VAL A 176 3.60 17.20 12.55
CA VAL A 176 4.57 16.69 13.52
C VAL A 176 5.71 16.01 12.78
N ALA A 177 6.96 16.44 13.01
CA ALA A 177 8.15 15.88 12.39
C ALA A 177 8.68 14.65 13.16
N PHE A 178 9.13 13.64 12.40
CA PHE A 178 9.54 12.33 12.91
C PHE A 178 8.50 11.71 13.85
N PRO A 179 7.23 11.59 13.41
CA PRO A 179 6.18 11.00 14.22
C PRO A 179 6.46 9.51 14.47
N ASN A 180 6.11 9.02 15.65
CA ASN A 180 6.09 7.58 15.93
C ASN A 180 4.77 6.94 15.47
N GLN A 181 4.67 5.61 15.54
CA GLN A 181 3.48 4.86 15.12
C GLN A 181 2.19 5.36 15.79
N ALA A 182 2.20 5.58 17.11
CA ALA A 182 1.02 6.03 17.84
C ALA A 182 0.53 7.40 17.35
N GLN A 183 1.46 8.30 17.01
CA GLN A 183 1.14 9.61 16.43
C GLN A 183 0.60 9.49 14.99
N VAL A 184 1.10 8.55 14.19
CA VAL A 184 0.57 8.30 12.84
C VAL A 184 -0.83 7.69 12.89
N GLU A 185 -1.14 6.86 13.89
CA GLU A 185 -2.49 6.32 14.11
C GLU A 185 -3.54 7.41 14.38
N GLU A 186 -3.12 8.55 14.93
CA GLU A 186 -3.96 9.74 15.16
C GLU A 186 -3.97 10.74 13.99
N ALA A 187 -3.18 10.50 12.95
CA ALA A 187 -2.99 11.45 11.86
C ALA A 187 -3.97 11.23 10.70
N VAL A 188 -4.30 12.31 9.97
CA VAL A 188 -5.09 12.27 8.72
C VAL A 188 -4.20 12.22 7.46
N PHE A 189 -2.90 12.43 7.60
CA PHE A 189 -1.96 12.40 6.48
C PHE A 189 -0.54 12.13 6.95
N ASP A 190 0.21 11.32 6.21
CA ASP A 190 1.62 11.00 6.42
C ASP A 190 2.42 11.40 5.17
N LEU A 191 3.44 12.23 5.36
CA LEU A 191 4.14 12.96 4.32
C LEU A 191 5.67 12.82 4.49
N MET A 192 6.32 12.07 3.61
CA MET A 192 7.78 12.05 3.47
C MET A 192 8.21 13.09 2.44
N VAL A 193 9.15 13.96 2.82
CA VAL A 193 9.72 15.00 1.95
C VAL A 193 11.23 14.93 2.03
N ALA A 194 11.91 15.03 0.89
CA ALA A 194 13.35 15.28 0.85
C ALA A 194 13.68 16.50 -0.02
N GLY A 195 14.71 17.24 0.39
CA GLY A 195 15.13 18.46 -0.27
C GLY A 195 16.49 18.96 0.18
N ARG A 196 16.95 20.04 -0.44
CA ARG A 196 18.23 20.71 -0.12
C ARG A 196 18.05 22.21 0.05
N VAL A 197 19.02 22.84 0.70
CA VAL A 197 19.07 24.30 0.86
C VAL A 197 19.80 24.91 -0.34
N LEU A 198 19.21 25.93 -0.94
CA LEU A 198 19.77 26.69 -2.05
C LEU A 198 20.74 27.78 -1.57
N PRO A 199 21.59 28.35 -2.46
CA PRO A 199 22.51 29.43 -2.09
C PRO A 199 21.83 30.69 -1.53
N ASP A 200 20.56 30.94 -1.87
CA ASP A 200 19.76 32.05 -1.35
C ASP A 200 19.10 31.74 0.02
N GLY A 201 19.26 30.51 0.51
CA GLY A 201 18.76 30.05 1.81
C GLY A 201 17.35 29.47 1.79
N ASP A 202 16.68 29.39 0.64
CA ASP A 202 15.41 28.69 0.47
C ASP A 202 15.61 27.16 0.36
N VAL A 203 14.53 26.40 0.50
CA VAL A 203 14.55 24.94 0.45
C VAL A 203 13.89 24.44 -0.83
N ALA A 204 14.69 23.77 -1.66
CA ALA A 204 14.23 23.08 -2.86
C ALA A 204 13.77 21.66 -2.49
N ILE A 205 12.47 21.40 -2.59
CA ILE A 205 11.90 20.06 -2.47
C ILE A 205 12.26 19.27 -3.72
N MET A 206 12.83 18.09 -3.54
CA MET A 206 13.29 17.21 -4.62
C MET A 206 12.42 15.96 -4.76
N MET A 207 11.87 15.48 -3.63
CA MET A 207 11.13 14.22 -3.57
C MET A 207 10.00 14.33 -2.55
N VAL A 208 8.83 13.82 -2.91
CA VAL A 208 7.68 13.63 -2.01
C VAL A 208 7.15 12.21 -2.16
N GLU A 209 6.79 11.60 -1.05
CA GLU A 209 6.01 10.37 -0.96
C GLU A 209 5.04 10.49 0.21
N ALA A 210 3.73 10.51 -0.05
CA ALA A 210 2.74 10.75 0.99
C ALA A 210 1.46 9.95 0.79
N GLU A 211 0.73 9.76 1.88
CA GLU A 211 -0.54 9.04 1.93
C GLU A 211 -1.49 9.64 2.97
N ALA A 212 -2.79 9.45 2.74
CA ALA A 212 -3.73 9.46 3.85
C ALA A 212 -3.54 8.15 4.64
N THR A 213 -3.71 8.20 5.95
CA THR A 213 -3.57 7.05 6.85
C THR A 213 -4.79 6.12 6.79
N GLU A 214 -4.69 4.90 7.32
CA GLU A 214 -5.82 3.96 7.43
C GLU A 214 -6.98 4.55 8.26
N ASN A 215 -6.67 5.35 9.28
CA ASN A 215 -7.67 5.98 10.15
C ASN A 215 -8.23 7.30 9.59
N SER A 216 -7.66 7.82 8.51
CA SER A 216 -8.02 9.14 7.96
C SER A 216 -9.52 9.26 7.68
N TRP A 217 -10.13 8.21 7.10
CA TRP A 217 -11.56 8.23 6.83
C TRP A 217 -12.39 8.44 8.10
N ASN A 218 -12.08 7.71 9.17
CA ASN A 218 -12.81 7.79 10.43
C ASN A 218 -12.61 9.14 11.11
N LEU A 219 -11.37 9.64 11.13
CA LEU A 219 -11.04 10.96 11.68
C LEU A 219 -11.77 12.08 10.94
N ILE A 220 -11.77 12.04 9.60
CA ILE A 220 -12.48 13.01 8.75
C ILE A 220 -13.99 12.95 8.99
N LYS A 221 -14.58 11.75 9.10
CA LYS A 221 -16.00 11.60 9.48
C LYS A 221 -16.28 12.12 10.90
N GLY A 222 -15.30 12.04 11.79
CA GLY A 222 -15.32 12.64 13.13
C GLY A 222 -15.13 14.15 13.16
N GLY A 223 -14.92 14.80 12.01
CA GLY A 223 -14.77 16.26 11.90
C GLY A 223 -13.33 16.76 11.73
N ALA A 224 -12.35 15.86 11.58
CA ALA A 224 -10.98 16.26 11.28
C ALA A 224 -10.85 16.89 9.87
N VAL A 225 -9.79 17.65 9.69
CA VAL A 225 -9.46 18.28 8.41
C VAL A 225 -9.25 17.24 7.31
N LYS A 226 -9.79 17.52 6.12
CA LYS A 226 -9.55 16.72 4.91
C LYS A 226 -8.19 17.06 4.32
N PRO A 227 -7.34 16.09 3.94
CA PRO A 227 -6.10 16.37 3.23
C PRO A 227 -6.40 16.78 1.78
N SER A 228 -6.83 18.03 1.61
CA SER A 228 -7.07 18.66 0.32
C SER A 228 -5.76 19.06 -0.35
N GLU A 229 -5.82 19.46 -1.62
CA GLU A 229 -4.67 19.98 -2.37
C GLU A 229 -3.96 21.13 -1.61
N GLU A 230 -4.72 22.01 -0.96
CA GLU A 230 -4.19 23.13 -0.16
C GLU A 230 -3.49 22.67 1.12
N ILE A 231 -4.10 21.73 1.85
CA ILE A 231 -3.53 21.19 3.10
C ILE A 231 -2.22 20.44 2.81
N VAL A 232 -2.20 19.64 1.74
CA VAL A 232 -0.99 18.92 1.32
C VAL A 232 0.11 19.90 0.90
N ALA A 233 -0.21 20.95 0.14
CA ALA A 233 0.74 22.01 -0.19
C ALA A 233 1.27 22.72 1.08
N GLY A 234 0.41 22.97 2.08
CA GLY A 234 0.81 23.49 3.38
C GLY A 234 1.78 22.57 4.13
N GLY A 235 1.61 21.25 4.02
CA GLY A 235 2.55 20.27 4.59
C GLY A 235 3.94 20.33 3.95
N LEU A 236 4.02 20.60 2.65
CA LEU A 236 5.30 20.80 1.96
C LEU A 236 6.03 22.05 2.45
N GLU A 237 5.30 23.15 2.68
CA GLU A 237 5.88 24.35 3.29
C GLU A 237 6.29 24.11 4.76
N ALA A 238 5.49 23.36 5.53
CA ALA A 238 5.81 22.98 6.90
C ALA A 238 7.07 22.10 7.00
N ALA A 239 7.42 21.35 5.95
CA ALA A 239 8.64 20.53 5.91
C ALA A 239 9.93 21.36 5.78
N LYS A 240 9.88 22.52 5.10
CA LYS A 240 11.08 23.31 4.77
C LYS A 240 11.92 23.70 5.99
N PRO A 241 11.36 24.22 7.11
CA PRO A 241 12.16 24.57 8.28
C PRO A 241 12.89 23.38 8.90
N PHE A 242 12.28 22.19 8.91
CA PHE A 242 12.91 20.98 9.43
C PHE A 242 14.02 20.47 8.50
N LEU A 243 13.76 20.47 7.19
CA LEU A 243 14.77 20.13 6.17
C LEU A 243 15.99 21.03 6.30
N LYS A 244 15.78 22.34 6.48
CA LYS A 244 16.86 23.31 6.65
C LYS A 244 17.73 23.00 7.87
N GLN A 245 17.13 22.76 9.02
CA GLN A 245 17.87 22.40 10.25
C GLN A 245 18.68 21.11 10.09
N LEU A 246 18.13 20.11 9.41
CA LEU A 246 18.82 18.85 9.12
C LEU A 246 19.99 19.04 8.15
N VAL A 247 19.83 19.86 7.10
CA VAL A 247 20.92 20.21 6.17
C VAL A 247 22.03 20.97 6.90
N GLU A 248 21.67 21.93 7.76
CA GLU A 248 22.62 22.71 8.54
C GLU A 248 23.45 21.83 9.49
N ALA A 249 22.82 20.88 10.18
CA ALA A 249 23.54 19.91 11.02
C ALA A 249 24.49 19.01 10.21
N GLN A 250 24.04 18.51 9.06
CA GLN A 250 24.91 17.73 8.16
C GLN A 250 26.09 18.56 7.66
N ALA A 251 25.86 19.82 7.25
CA ALA A 251 26.90 20.74 6.79
C ALA A 251 27.90 21.07 7.91
N GLN A 252 27.42 21.27 9.14
CA GLN A 252 28.26 21.52 10.31
C GLN A 252 29.22 20.34 10.57
N MET A 253 28.72 19.10 10.53
CA MET A 253 29.58 17.92 10.65
C MET A 253 30.57 17.86 9.47
N ALA A 254 30.07 18.04 8.24
CA ALA A 254 30.88 17.93 7.03
C ALA A 254 32.03 18.95 6.97
N ALA A 255 31.86 20.14 7.57
CA ALA A 255 32.88 21.19 7.58
C ALA A 255 34.21 20.76 8.22
N SER A 256 34.20 19.79 9.15
CA SER A 256 35.41 19.29 9.80
C SER A 256 35.73 17.82 9.52
N SER A 257 34.88 17.11 8.77
CA SER A 257 35.05 15.67 8.51
C SER A 257 35.07 15.28 7.04
N SER A 258 34.80 16.20 6.12
CA SER A 258 34.80 15.90 4.69
C SER A 258 36.18 15.56 4.18
N ARG A 259 36.25 14.53 3.33
CA ARG A 259 37.45 14.30 2.52
C ARG A 259 37.57 15.38 1.45
N GLU A 260 38.82 15.65 1.07
CA GLU A 260 39.10 16.46 -0.12
C GLU A 260 38.34 15.90 -1.33
N PRO A 261 37.67 16.76 -2.13
CA PRO A 261 36.99 16.32 -3.34
C PRO A 261 37.93 15.52 -4.24
N GLY A 262 37.53 14.30 -4.56
CA GLY A 262 38.26 13.44 -5.48
C GLY A 262 38.13 13.95 -6.92
N VAL A 263 39.14 13.66 -7.74
CA VAL A 263 39.07 13.90 -9.18
C VAL A 263 38.43 12.69 -9.85
N TYR A 264 37.16 12.82 -10.24
CA TYR A 264 36.43 11.80 -10.98
C TYR A 264 36.28 12.23 -12.44
N PRO A 265 36.62 11.36 -13.41
CA PRO A 265 36.38 11.67 -14.81
C PRO A 265 34.87 11.77 -15.05
N VAL A 266 34.48 12.85 -15.71
CA VAL A 266 33.11 13.10 -16.13
C VAL A 266 33.00 12.83 -17.62
N PHE A 267 31.98 12.08 -18.01
CA PHE A 267 31.72 11.74 -19.39
C PHE A 267 30.50 12.52 -19.85
N ALA A 268 30.76 13.65 -20.50
CA ALA A 268 29.71 14.40 -21.16
C ALA A 268 29.01 13.46 -22.17
N PRO A 269 27.67 13.56 -22.31
CA PRO A 269 26.92 12.70 -23.21
C PRO A 269 27.30 12.94 -24.69
N TYR A 270 27.80 14.13 -25.01
CA TYR A 270 28.26 14.55 -26.33
C TYR A 270 29.12 15.82 -26.24
N SER A 271 29.93 16.06 -27.26
CA SER A 271 30.68 17.29 -27.50
C SER A 271 29.81 18.37 -28.14
N SER A 272 30.21 19.64 -28.02
CA SER A 272 29.50 20.77 -28.65
C SER A 272 29.48 20.65 -30.18
N GLU A 273 30.58 20.23 -30.79
CA GLU A 273 30.70 20.04 -32.23
C GLU A 273 29.70 18.99 -32.76
N VAL A 274 29.57 17.86 -32.05
CA VAL A 274 28.59 16.82 -32.40
C VAL A 274 27.17 17.32 -32.19
N TYR A 275 26.92 18.04 -31.10
CA TYR A 275 25.61 18.63 -30.85
C TYR A 275 25.21 19.61 -31.95
N ASP A 276 26.08 20.56 -32.29
CA ASP A 276 25.82 21.58 -33.32
C ASP A 276 25.60 20.94 -34.69
N PHE A 277 26.38 19.90 -35.02
CA PHE A 277 26.20 19.13 -36.25
C PHE A 277 24.83 18.46 -36.33
N VAL A 278 24.41 17.81 -35.25
CA VAL A 278 23.10 17.12 -35.17
C VAL A 278 21.96 18.14 -35.15
N ALA A 279 22.05 19.18 -34.34
CA ALA A 279 21.06 20.24 -34.22
C ALA A 279 20.81 20.91 -35.58
N GLY A 280 21.87 21.31 -36.28
CA GLY A 280 21.77 21.98 -37.59
C GLY A 280 21.14 21.13 -38.70
N ARG A 281 20.99 19.81 -38.52
CA ARG A 281 20.42 18.89 -39.50
C ARG A 281 19.09 18.28 -39.09
N ALA A 282 18.85 18.16 -37.79
CA ALA A 282 17.68 17.49 -37.23
C ALA A 282 16.61 18.47 -36.74
N TYR A 283 16.97 19.69 -36.32
CA TYR A 283 16.05 20.58 -35.60
C TYR A 283 14.75 20.87 -36.38
N ASP A 284 14.86 21.40 -37.60
CA ASP A 284 13.69 21.78 -38.41
C ASP A 284 12.83 20.56 -38.79
N ASP A 285 13.47 19.42 -39.09
CA ASP A 285 12.76 18.17 -39.34
C ASP A 285 12.00 17.71 -38.10
N LEU A 286 12.65 17.75 -36.93
CA LEU A 286 12.06 17.37 -35.66
C LEU A 286 10.89 18.28 -35.27
N VAL A 287 10.95 19.58 -35.58
CA VAL A 287 9.82 20.51 -35.37
C VAL A 287 8.59 20.03 -36.14
N ASN A 288 8.76 19.52 -37.36
CA ASN A 288 7.67 18.97 -38.15
C ASN A 288 7.24 17.57 -37.68
N VAL A 289 8.19 16.70 -37.35
CA VAL A 289 7.93 15.33 -36.86
C VAL A 289 7.09 15.35 -35.58
N TYR A 290 7.44 16.20 -34.62
CA TYR A 290 6.71 16.29 -33.35
C TYR A 290 5.38 17.05 -33.44
N GLN A 291 4.92 17.42 -34.64
CA GLN A 291 3.53 17.82 -34.93
C GLN A 291 2.63 16.63 -35.29
N ILE A 292 3.20 15.47 -35.58
CA ILE A 292 2.45 14.25 -35.92
C ILE A 292 1.84 13.67 -34.62
N ALA A 293 0.51 13.64 -34.56
CA ALA A 293 -0.22 13.16 -33.39
C ALA A 293 -0.11 11.64 -33.19
N ASP A 294 -0.27 10.86 -34.27
CA ASP A 294 -0.19 9.39 -34.24
C ASP A 294 1.22 8.92 -33.84
N LYS A 295 1.29 7.99 -32.89
CA LYS A 295 2.57 7.53 -32.32
C LYS A 295 3.40 6.74 -33.33
N GLN A 296 2.79 5.85 -34.11
CA GLN A 296 3.52 4.97 -35.02
C GLN A 296 4.03 5.76 -36.22
N GLU A 297 3.20 6.65 -36.77
CA GLU A 297 3.61 7.55 -37.85
C GLU A 297 4.71 8.51 -37.38
N ARG A 298 4.58 9.08 -36.17
CA ARG A 298 5.62 9.93 -35.57
C ARG A 298 6.92 9.17 -35.36
N GLN A 299 6.87 7.95 -34.81
CA GLN A 299 8.07 7.15 -34.60
C GLN A 299 8.74 6.78 -35.92
N ALA A 300 7.97 6.38 -36.94
CA ALA A 300 8.51 6.08 -38.26
C ALA A 300 9.12 7.31 -38.95
N ALA A 301 8.59 8.51 -38.72
CA ALA A 301 9.14 9.75 -39.22
C ALA A 301 10.42 10.15 -38.46
N ASP A 302 10.41 10.05 -37.12
CA ASP A 302 11.58 10.28 -36.27
C ASP A 302 12.73 9.32 -36.61
N ASP A 303 12.44 8.03 -36.78
CA ASP A 303 13.44 7.02 -37.14
C ASP A 303 14.11 7.34 -38.49
N LYS A 304 13.35 7.83 -39.48
CA LYS A 304 13.91 8.28 -40.77
C LYS A 304 14.86 9.47 -40.61
N VAL A 305 14.48 10.46 -39.81
CA VAL A 305 15.33 11.64 -39.53
C VAL A 305 16.58 11.19 -38.79
N LYS A 306 16.42 10.37 -37.76
CA LYS A 306 17.51 9.80 -36.96
C LYS A 306 18.49 8.99 -37.81
N ASP A 307 18.01 8.09 -38.67
CA ASP A 307 18.86 7.27 -39.53
C ASP A 307 19.59 8.13 -40.58
N ARG A 308 18.91 9.11 -41.17
CA ARG A 308 19.53 10.06 -42.11
C ARG A 308 20.65 10.86 -41.45
N VAL A 309 20.36 11.52 -40.32
CA VAL A 309 21.34 12.38 -39.63
C VAL A 309 22.49 11.53 -39.07
N LYS A 310 22.22 10.30 -38.62
CA LYS A 310 23.26 9.36 -38.21
C LYS A 310 24.18 8.97 -39.36
N ALA A 311 23.62 8.68 -40.54
CA ALA A 311 24.41 8.37 -41.73
C ALA A 311 25.27 9.57 -42.17
N GLU A 312 24.71 10.79 -42.14
CA GLU A 312 25.45 12.02 -42.43
C GLU A 312 26.58 12.27 -41.41
N LEU A 313 26.35 11.98 -40.12
CA LEU A 313 27.37 12.08 -39.09
C LEU A 313 28.49 11.06 -39.32
N ILE A 314 28.17 9.82 -39.67
CA ILE A 314 29.18 8.79 -40.00
C ILE A 314 30.01 9.24 -41.20
N ALA A 315 29.38 9.78 -42.25
CA ALA A 315 30.08 10.30 -43.41
C ALA A 315 31.00 11.48 -43.06
N ALA A 316 30.57 12.38 -42.17
CA ALA A 316 31.40 13.49 -41.69
C ALA A 316 32.61 13.01 -40.87
N VAL A 317 32.47 11.91 -40.11
CA VAL A 317 33.59 11.26 -39.42
C VAL A 317 34.56 10.64 -40.42
N GLU A 318 34.07 9.95 -41.45
CA GLU A 318 34.89 9.38 -42.53
C GLU A 318 35.62 10.47 -43.33
N ALA A 319 35.02 11.66 -43.45
CA ALA A 319 35.60 12.84 -44.08
C ALA A 319 36.55 13.64 -43.16
N GLU A 320 36.82 13.16 -41.93
CA GLU A 320 37.64 13.83 -40.91
C GLU A 320 37.10 15.22 -40.46
N GLU A 321 35.81 15.50 -40.69
CA GLU A 321 35.13 16.73 -40.24
C GLU A 321 34.67 16.64 -38.77
N LEU A 322 34.45 15.41 -38.28
CA LEU A 322 34.06 15.13 -36.90
C LEU A 322 34.99 14.08 -36.26
N PRO A 323 35.12 14.09 -34.92
CA PRO A 323 35.93 13.10 -34.21
C PRO A 323 35.43 11.66 -34.41
N ALA A 324 36.34 10.69 -34.42
CA ALA A 324 36.01 9.26 -34.53
C ALA A 324 35.03 8.74 -33.45
N GLY A 325 34.94 9.43 -32.30
CA GLY A 325 34.01 9.12 -31.21
C GLY A 325 32.57 9.61 -31.41
N ALA A 326 32.32 10.52 -32.37
CA ALA A 326 31.02 11.13 -32.61
C ALA A 326 29.84 10.14 -32.76
N PRO A 327 29.99 8.95 -33.38
CA PRO A 327 28.90 7.99 -33.49
C PRO A 327 28.38 7.46 -32.14
N LEU A 328 29.22 7.45 -31.10
CA LEU A 328 28.82 7.05 -29.74
C LEU A 328 28.02 8.15 -29.04
N GLU A 329 28.26 9.41 -29.40
CA GLU A 329 27.63 10.61 -28.83
C GLU A 329 26.28 10.94 -29.49
N PHE A 330 26.09 10.48 -30.74
CA PHE A 330 24.94 10.83 -31.58
C PHE A 330 23.59 10.66 -30.88
N SER A 331 23.33 9.51 -30.26
CA SER A 331 22.03 9.21 -29.65
C SER A 331 21.67 10.20 -28.53
N ALA A 332 22.65 10.64 -27.75
CA ALA A 332 22.44 11.57 -26.66
C ALA A 332 22.30 13.01 -27.16
N ALA A 333 23.06 13.39 -28.19
CA ALA A 333 22.93 14.68 -28.87
C ALA A 333 21.54 14.80 -29.52
N TYR A 334 21.12 13.81 -30.30
CA TYR A 334 19.81 13.75 -30.94
C TYR A 334 18.68 13.88 -29.92
N LYS A 335 18.74 13.11 -28.82
CA LYS A 335 17.76 13.19 -27.72
C LYS A 335 17.68 14.59 -27.11
N SER A 336 18.80 15.30 -27.02
CA SER A 336 18.83 16.66 -26.45
C SER A 336 18.23 17.69 -27.40
N VAL A 337 18.45 17.55 -28.71
CA VAL A 337 17.75 18.36 -29.73
C VAL A 337 16.25 18.10 -29.68
N THR A 338 15.83 16.82 -29.65
CA THR A 338 14.43 16.42 -29.44
C THR A 338 13.83 17.06 -28.19
N LYS A 339 14.57 17.05 -27.07
CA LYS A 339 14.12 17.65 -25.81
C LYS A 339 13.79 19.14 -25.99
N ILE A 340 14.67 19.90 -26.64
CA ILE A 340 14.47 21.33 -26.88
C ILE A 340 13.24 21.58 -27.77
N VAL A 341 13.11 20.84 -28.88
CA VAL A 341 11.98 20.98 -29.81
C VAL A 341 10.64 20.75 -29.11
N VAL A 342 10.52 19.64 -28.37
CA VAL A 342 9.26 19.27 -27.69
C VAL A 342 8.92 20.29 -26.59
N ARG A 343 9.90 20.69 -25.77
CA ARG A 343 9.67 21.64 -24.68
C ARG A 343 9.34 23.04 -25.17
N GLY A 344 10.06 23.51 -26.20
CA GLY A 344 9.82 24.80 -26.82
C GLY A 344 8.39 24.90 -27.34
N ARG A 345 7.89 23.85 -28.01
CA ARG A 345 6.51 23.79 -28.49
C ARG A 345 5.49 23.82 -27.35
N ILE A 346 5.71 23.03 -26.29
CA ILE A 346 4.82 23.02 -25.11
C ILE A 346 4.72 24.41 -24.48
N LEU A 347 5.84 25.11 -24.32
CA LEU A 347 5.88 26.42 -23.65
C LEU A 347 5.41 27.58 -24.54
N ALA A 348 5.60 27.49 -25.86
CA ALA A 348 5.23 28.54 -26.81
C ALA A 348 3.78 28.40 -27.30
N GLU A 349 3.35 27.18 -27.66
CA GLU A 349 2.05 26.91 -28.29
C GLU A 349 1.02 26.32 -27.31
N GLY A 350 1.45 25.75 -26.19
CA GLY A 350 0.56 25.00 -25.30
C GLY A 350 0.08 23.66 -25.86
N VAL A 351 0.76 23.16 -26.91
CA VAL A 351 0.41 21.92 -27.63
C VAL A 351 1.46 20.85 -27.38
N ARG A 352 0.99 19.64 -27.09
CA ARG A 352 1.83 18.49 -26.75
C ARG A 352 2.16 17.63 -27.97
N MET A 353 3.05 16.66 -27.79
CA MET A 353 3.54 15.81 -28.87
C MET A 353 2.48 14.95 -29.54
N ASP A 354 1.39 14.60 -28.85
CA ASP A 354 0.26 13.86 -29.38
C ASP A 354 -0.93 14.76 -29.79
N GLY A 355 -0.70 16.07 -29.86
CA GLY A 355 -1.69 17.07 -30.30
C GLY A 355 -2.65 17.55 -29.20
N ARG A 356 -2.56 17.01 -27.98
CA ARG A 356 -3.36 17.47 -26.83
C ARG A 356 -2.93 18.85 -26.32
N GLY A 357 -3.86 19.56 -25.70
CA GLY A 357 -3.58 20.69 -24.83
C GLY A 357 -2.97 20.25 -23.49
N LEU A 358 -2.49 21.23 -22.72
CA LEU A 358 -1.83 20.99 -21.43
C LEU A 358 -2.71 20.25 -20.41
N ALA A 359 -4.02 20.51 -20.41
CA ALA A 359 -4.96 19.95 -19.43
C ALA A 359 -5.69 18.68 -19.90
N ASP A 360 -5.52 18.27 -21.16
CA ASP A 360 -6.31 17.19 -21.76
C ASP A 360 -5.86 15.79 -21.28
N ILE A 361 -6.84 14.94 -20.98
CA ILE A 361 -6.64 13.52 -20.65
C ILE A 361 -6.73 12.69 -21.94
N ARG A 362 -5.95 11.61 -22.04
CA ARG A 362 -6.11 10.64 -23.14
C ARG A 362 -7.49 9.97 -23.09
N PRO A 363 -7.93 9.34 -24.20
CA PRO A 363 -9.15 8.54 -24.19
C PRO A 363 -9.17 7.54 -23.03
N LEU A 364 -10.29 7.51 -22.31
CA LEU A 364 -10.51 6.66 -21.16
C LEU A 364 -11.49 5.54 -21.53
N ASP A 365 -11.19 4.34 -21.08
CA ASP A 365 -12.06 3.18 -21.18
C ASP A 365 -11.94 2.35 -19.89
N ALA A 366 -13.07 1.82 -19.44
CA ALA A 366 -13.19 1.13 -18.16
C ALA A 366 -14.21 0.00 -18.28
N GLU A 367 -13.79 -1.21 -17.95
CA GLU A 367 -14.61 -2.42 -18.04
C GLU A 367 -14.40 -3.26 -16.77
N VAL A 368 -15.48 -3.89 -16.28
CA VAL A 368 -15.46 -4.86 -15.18
C VAL A 368 -15.87 -6.25 -15.69
N GLN A 369 -15.63 -7.30 -14.90
CA GLN A 369 -15.97 -8.70 -15.25
C GLN A 369 -15.26 -9.25 -16.50
N VAL A 370 -14.03 -8.80 -16.74
CA VAL A 370 -13.22 -9.18 -17.92
C VAL A 370 -12.64 -10.59 -17.85
N ILE A 371 -12.45 -11.16 -16.65
CA ILE A 371 -11.88 -12.49 -16.46
C ILE A 371 -12.93 -13.39 -15.79
N PRO A 372 -13.21 -14.59 -16.35
CA PRO A 372 -14.15 -15.52 -15.72
C PRO A 372 -13.57 -16.11 -14.42
N ARG A 373 -14.47 -16.53 -13.51
CA ARG A 373 -14.22 -17.25 -12.23
C ARG A 373 -13.51 -16.48 -11.12
N VAL A 374 -12.70 -15.47 -11.41
CA VAL A 374 -12.06 -14.63 -10.38
C VAL A 374 -13.11 -13.87 -9.57
N HIS A 375 -12.77 -13.43 -8.36
CA HIS A 375 -13.78 -12.83 -7.49
C HIS A 375 -14.20 -11.44 -7.98
N GLY A 376 -13.24 -10.66 -8.49
CA GLY A 376 -13.51 -9.46 -9.27
C GLY A 376 -12.37 -9.19 -10.24
N SER A 377 -12.70 -8.53 -11.35
CA SER A 377 -11.72 -8.12 -12.35
C SER A 377 -12.14 -6.87 -13.09
N ALA A 378 -11.16 -6.12 -13.56
CA ALA A 378 -11.38 -4.94 -14.38
C ALA A 378 -10.24 -4.72 -15.37
N VAL A 379 -10.54 -4.09 -16.50
CA VAL A 379 -9.56 -3.42 -17.36
C VAL A 379 -9.80 -1.93 -17.28
N PHE A 380 -8.74 -1.19 -16.97
CA PHE A 380 -8.73 0.26 -17.10
C PHE A 380 -7.72 0.64 -18.17
N GLN A 381 -8.16 1.40 -19.16
CA GLN A 381 -7.34 1.88 -20.25
C GLN A 381 -7.39 3.40 -20.34
N ARG A 382 -6.21 4.01 -20.47
CA ARG A 382 -6.02 5.44 -20.67
C ARG A 382 -5.01 5.66 -21.79
N GLY A 383 -5.51 5.94 -22.98
CA GLY A 383 -4.74 5.90 -24.23
C GLY A 383 -4.11 4.52 -24.43
N GLU A 384 -2.78 4.47 -24.48
CA GLU A 384 -2.01 3.22 -24.63
C GLU A 384 -1.58 2.61 -23.28
N THR A 385 -1.93 3.21 -22.15
CA THR A 385 -1.71 2.56 -20.85
C THR A 385 -2.92 1.70 -20.51
N GLN A 386 -2.72 0.39 -20.38
CA GLN A 386 -3.78 -0.56 -20.08
C GLN A 386 -3.38 -1.44 -18.90
N ILE A 387 -4.22 -1.43 -17.86
CA ILE A 387 -4.01 -2.22 -16.64
C ILE A 387 -5.18 -3.18 -16.45
N MET A 388 -4.86 -4.44 -16.20
CA MET A 388 -5.82 -5.44 -15.77
C MET A 388 -5.71 -5.65 -14.26
N GLY A 389 -6.76 -5.27 -13.54
CA GLY A 389 -6.91 -5.50 -12.10
C GLY A 389 -7.63 -6.81 -11.84
N VAL A 390 -7.15 -7.60 -10.87
CA VAL A 390 -7.80 -8.83 -10.41
C VAL A 390 -7.82 -8.87 -8.89
N THR A 391 -9.00 -9.05 -8.32
CA THR A 391 -9.23 -9.15 -6.88
C THR A 391 -9.45 -10.61 -6.49
N THR A 392 -8.81 -11.03 -5.40
CA THR A 392 -9.05 -12.31 -4.73
C THR A 392 -9.32 -12.06 -3.26
N LEU A 393 -10.34 -12.73 -2.74
CA LEU A 393 -10.80 -12.64 -1.35
C LEU A 393 -10.56 -13.97 -0.65
N ASN A 394 -10.10 -13.94 0.59
CA ASN A 394 -9.93 -15.15 1.39
C ASN A 394 -10.11 -14.87 2.89
N MET A 395 -10.09 -15.92 3.70
CA MET A 395 -10.09 -15.82 5.17
C MET A 395 -8.94 -14.94 5.67
N LEU A 396 -9.15 -14.26 6.80
CA LEU A 396 -8.13 -13.42 7.46
C LEU A 396 -6.85 -14.19 7.84
N LYS A 397 -6.91 -15.51 7.97
CA LYS A 397 -5.70 -16.34 8.15
C LYS A 397 -4.71 -16.26 6.97
N MET A 398 -5.19 -15.88 5.78
CA MET A 398 -4.37 -15.70 4.58
C MET A 398 -3.71 -14.31 4.50
N GLU A 399 -3.90 -13.46 5.51
CA GLU A 399 -3.16 -12.21 5.61
C GLU A 399 -1.65 -12.45 5.60
N GLN A 400 -0.94 -11.57 4.92
CA GLN A 400 0.51 -11.64 4.87
C GLN A 400 1.08 -11.26 6.25
N GLN A 401 1.78 -12.19 6.90
CA GLN A 401 2.57 -11.90 8.08
C GLN A 401 3.87 -11.20 7.67
N ILE A 402 4.21 -10.12 8.37
CA ILE A 402 5.38 -9.28 8.11
C ILE A 402 6.39 -9.48 9.24
N ASP A 403 7.56 -9.99 8.88
CA ASP A 403 8.72 -10.12 9.78
C ASP A 403 9.80 -9.13 9.28
N SER A 404 9.68 -7.87 9.72
CA SER A 404 10.60 -6.77 9.40
C SER A 404 10.78 -5.85 10.61
N LEU A 405 11.57 -4.77 10.46
CA LEU A 405 11.67 -3.74 11.51
C LEU A 405 10.48 -2.76 11.49
N SER A 406 9.59 -2.85 10.50
CA SER A 406 8.36 -2.05 10.47
C SER A 406 7.48 -2.34 11.70
N PRO A 407 6.77 -1.33 12.23
CA PRO A 407 5.72 -1.55 13.22
C PRO A 407 4.57 -2.43 12.72
N THR A 408 4.37 -2.52 11.41
CA THR A 408 3.32 -3.34 10.81
C THR A 408 3.72 -4.82 10.84
N THR A 409 2.93 -5.65 11.52
CA THR A 409 3.20 -7.09 11.69
C THR A 409 2.37 -7.99 10.76
N SER A 410 1.29 -7.46 10.20
CA SER A 410 0.44 -8.19 9.26
C SER A 410 -0.21 -7.25 8.26
N LYS A 411 -0.68 -7.81 7.14
CA LYS A 411 -1.24 -7.02 6.04
C LYS A 411 -2.49 -7.68 5.47
N ARG A 412 -3.63 -7.00 5.67
CA ARG A 412 -4.95 -7.40 5.16
C ARG A 412 -5.10 -7.20 3.66
N TYR A 413 -4.68 -6.04 3.18
CA TYR A 413 -4.73 -5.66 1.79
C TYR A 413 -3.35 -5.77 1.15
N MET A 414 -3.22 -6.70 0.21
CA MET A 414 -1.97 -6.98 -0.49
C MET A 414 -2.10 -6.55 -1.94
N HIS A 415 -1.35 -5.53 -2.36
CA HIS A 415 -1.29 -5.13 -3.75
C HIS A 415 0.00 -5.61 -4.42
N HIS A 416 -0.14 -6.42 -5.47
CA HIS A 416 0.97 -6.85 -6.30
C HIS A 416 0.85 -6.21 -7.68
N TYR A 417 1.93 -5.55 -8.10
CA TYR A 417 2.03 -4.92 -9.40
C TYR A 417 3.08 -5.63 -10.24
N ASN A 418 2.70 -5.97 -11.48
CA ASN A 418 3.55 -6.65 -12.45
C ASN A 418 3.69 -5.81 -13.71
N PHE A 419 4.92 -5.71 -14.22
CA PHE A 419 5.28 -4.98 -15.44
C PHE A 419 6.06 -5.89 -16.39
N PRO A 420 5.37 -6.79 -17.10
CA PRO A 420 6.03 -7.71 -18.00
C PRO A 420 6.70 -6.98 -19.19
N PRO A 421 7.76 -7.54 -19.81
CA PRO A 421 8.46 -6.89 -20.90
C PRO A 421 7.57 -6.57 -22.13
N TYR A 422 6.54 -7.40 -22.38
CA TYR A 422 5.62 -7.18 -23.50
C TYR A 422 4.80 -5.90 -23.36
N SER A 423 4.68 -5.31 -22.15
CA SER A 423 3.91 -4.08 -21.92
C SER A 423 4.50 -2.87 -22.65
N THR A 424 5.80 -2.92 -22.97
CA THR A 424 6.49 -1.92 -23.79
C THR A 424 6.93 -2.50 -25.15
N GLY A 425 6.51 -3.72 -25.48
CA GLY A 425 6.93 -4.40 -26.71
C GLY A 425 8.38 -4.93 -26.66
N GLU A 426 8.96 -5.10 -25.47
CA GLU A 426 10.35 -5.52 -25.28
C GLU A 426 10.45 -6.99 -24.84
N THR A 427 11.66 -7.56 -24.95
CA THR A 427 12.01 -8.84 -24.32
C THR A 427 12.80 -8.60 -23.04
N GLY A 428 12.58 -9.41 -22.00
CA GLY A 428 13.32 -9.26 -20.74
C GLY A 428 13.05 -10.37 -19.74
N ARG A 429 13.62 -10.24 -18.54
CA ARG A 429 13.41 -11.18 -17.43
C ARG A 429 11.95 -11.13 -16.94
N VAL A 430 11.33 -12.30 -16.81
CA VAL A 430 10.02 -12.50 -16.16
C VAL A 430 10.23 -13.35 -14.91
N GLY A 431 9.69 -12.92 -13.76
CA GLY A 431 9.83 -13.63 -12.49
C GLY A 431 9.83 -12.70 -11.29
N SER A 432 10.95 -12.63 -10.56
CA SER A 432 11.06 -11.80 -9.35
C SER A 432 10.85 -10.30 -9.67
N PRO A 433 10.01 -9.59 -8.90
CA PRO A 433 9.70 -8.20 -9.16
C PRO A 433 10.92 -7.30 -8.92
N LYS A 434 11.07 -6.28 -9.77
CA LYS A 434 12.07 -5.23 -9.66
C LYS A 434 11.68 -4.24 -8.56
N ARG A 435 12.66 -3.46 -8.05
CA ARG A 435 12.39 -2.37 -7.08
C ARG A 435 11.32 -1.38 -7.57
N ARG A 436 11.29 -1.09 -8.87
CA ARG A 436 10.26 -0.21 -9.47
C ARG A 436 8.86 -0.80 -9.38
N GLU A 437 8.72 -2.10 -9.65
CA GLU A 437 7.43 -2.80 -9.56
C GLU A 437 6.91 -2.81 -8.11
N ILE A 438 7.80 -3.09 -7.14
CA ILE A 438 7.46 -3.03 -5.71
C ILE A 438 6.98 -1.64 -5.31
N GLY A 439 7.72 -0.58 -5.68
CA GLY A 439 7.31 0.79 -5.32
C GLY A 439 6.07 1.29 -6.06
N HIS A 440 5.81 0.85 -7.31
CA HIS A 440 4.55 1.18 -7.99
C HIS A 440 3.36 0.46 -7.35
N GLY A 441 3.52 -0.81 -6.98
CA GLY A 441 2.49 -1.56 -6.25
C GLY A 441 2.20 -0.91 -4.90
N PHE A 442 3.24 -0.54 -4.15
CA PHE A 442 3.08 0.15 -2.87
C PHE A 442 2.36 1.50 -3.01
N LEU A 443 2.71 2.33 -4.01
CA LEU A 443 2.00 3.59 -4.25
C LEU A 443 0.51 3.36 -4.54
N ALA A 444 0.17 2.36 -5.36
CA ALA A 444 -1.22 2.04 -5.67
C ALA A 444 -1.95 1.47 -4.44
N GLU A 445 -1.25 0.73 -3.60
CA GLU A 445 -1.78 0.16 -2.37
C GLU A 445 -2.17 1.24 -1.37
N ARG A 446 -1.22 2.12 -1.03
CA ARG A 446 -1.40 3.25 -0.11
C ARG A 446 -2.54 4.17 -0.55
N ALA A 447 -2.72 4.34 -1.86
CA ALA A 447 -3.83 5.12 -2.40
C ALA A 447 -5.22 4.53 -2.08
N LEU A 448 -5.32 3.22 -1.84
CA LEU A 448 -6.58 2.51 -1.61
C LEU A 448 -6.84 2.15 -0.16
N VAL A 449 -5.80 1.93 0.65
CA VAL A 449 -5.93 1.62 2.09
C VAL A 449 -6.90 2.55 2.82
N PRO A 450 -6.88 3.90 2.64
CA PRO A 450 -7.76 4.82 3.36
C PRO A 450 -9.25 4.64 3.11
N VAL A 451 -9.63 4.00 1.99
CA VAL A 451 -11.03 3.79 1.61
C VAL A 451 -11.50 2.34 1.77
N LEU A 452 -10.62 1.44 2.22
CA LEU A 452 -11.02 0.06 2.50
C LEU A 452 -12.01 0.01 3.67
N PRO A 453 -12.96 -0.94 3.65
CA PRO A 453 -13.76 -1.25 4.82
C PRO A 453 -12.88 -1.79 5.95
N SER A 454 -13.35 -1.63 7.20
CA SER A 454 -12.68 -2.20 8.37
C SER A 454 -12.72 -3.74 8.35
N ARG A 455 -11.97 -4.36 9.26
CA ARG A 455 -11.93 -5.83 9.41
C ARG A 455 -13.30 -6.37 9.81
N GLU A 456 -14.02 -5.61 10.62
CA GLU A 456 -15.35 -5.95 11.13
C GLU A 456 -16.42 -5.78 10.03
N GLU A 457 -16.30 -4.74 9.21
CA GLU A 457 -17.20 -4.48 8.08
C GLU A 457 -17.01 -5.51 6.96
N PHE A 458 -15.76 -5.95 6.72
CA PHE A 458 -15.44 -6.87 5.65
C PHE A 458 -14.29 -7.82 6.05
N PRO A 459 -14.60 -8.97 6.68
CA PRO A 459 -13.62 -9.86 7.32
C PRO A 459 -12.89 -10.76 6.33
N TYR A 460 -12.20 -10.14 5.37
CA TYR A 460 -11.47 -10.80 4.30
C TYR A 460 -10.04 -10.30 4.20
N ALA A 461 -9.11 -11.22 3.97
CA ALA A 461 -7.84 -10.89 3.36
C ALA A 461 -8.08 -10.59 1.87
N ILE A 462 -7.58 -9.46 1.39
CA ILE A 462 -7.82 -8.96 0.04
C ILE A 462 -6.49 -8.92 -0.70
N ARG A 463 -6.38 -9.73 -1.75
CA ARG A 463 -5.24 -9.67 -2.66
C ARG A 463 -5.67 -9.02 -3.97
N GLN A 464 -5.06 -7.89 -4.29
CA GLN A 464 -5.19 -7.20 -5.56
C GLN A 464 -3.94 -7.44 -6.40
N VAL A 465 -4.13 -7.81 -7.67
CA VAL A 465 -3.04 -7.90 -8.64
C VAL A 465 -3.33 -6.93 -9.78
N SER A 466 -2.33 -6.12 -10.14
CA SER A 466 -2.37 -5.24 -11.31
C SER A 466 -1.34 -5.70 -12.34
N GLU A 467 -1.84 -6.24 -13.45
CA GLU A 467 -1.04 -6.60 -14.61
C GLU A 467 -1.01 -5.40 -15.56
N ALA A 468 0.15 -4.77 -15.73
CA ALA A 468 0.31 -3.73 -16.73
C ALA A 468 0.39 -4.39 -18.12
N LEU A 469 -0.70 -4.42 -18.88
CA LEU A 469 -0.74 -5.07 -20.19
C LEU A 469 -0.10 -4.22 -21.29
N SER A 470 -0.22 -2.89 -21.18
CA SER A 470 0.41 -1.92 -22.07
C SER A 470 0.78 -0.65 -21.30
N SER A 471 1.86 0.01 -21.69
CA SER A 471 2.39 1.17 -20.97
C SER A 471 2.90 2.26 -21.91
N ASN A 472 2.26 3.43 -21.83
CA ASN A 472 2.81 4.67 -22.39
C ASN A 472 2.53 5.87 -21.47
N GLY A 473 2.44 5.66 -20.16
CA GLY A 473 2.26 6.73 -19.18
C GLY A 473 1.63 6.22 -17.89
N SER A 474 2.32 6.45 -16.76
CA SER A 474 1.92 6.11 -15.40
C SER A 474 0.96 4.92 -15.23
N THR A 475 1.51 3.73 -15.37
CA THR A 475 0.83 2.47 -15.07
C THR A 475 0.42 2.36 -13.61
N SER A 476 1.16 2.96 -12.67
CA SER A 476 0.80 2.95 -11.24
C SER A 476 -0.53 3.65 -10.97
N MET A 477 -0.80 4.79 -11.62
CA MET A 477 -2.09 5.49 -11.50
C MET A 477 -3.21 4.73 -12.23
N GLY A 478 -2.89 4.07 -13.35
CA GLY A 478 -3.81 3.12 -13.96
C GLY A 478 -4.15 1.94 -13.04
N SER A 479 -3.19 1.48 -12.24
CA SER A 479 -3.40 0.40 -11.25
C SER A 479 -4.32 0.82 -10.13
N VAL A 480 -4.28 2.09 -9.68
CA VAL A 480 -5.26 2.60 -8.71
C VAL A 480 -6.67 2.51 -9.28
N CYS A 481 -6.88 3.02 -10.50
CA CYS A 481 -8.19 2.98 -11.16
C CYS A 481 -8.69 1.54 -11.41
N ALA A 482 -7.84 0.67 -11.96
CA ALA A 482 -8.18 -0.74 -12.19
C ALA A 482 -8.49 -1.48 -10.89
N SER A 483 -7.78 -1.16 -9.80
CA SER A 483 -8.02 -1.76 -8.50
C SER A 483 -9.33 -1.29 -7.89
N THR A 484 -9.68 -0.01 -7.97
CA THR A 484 -10.99 0.51 -7.55
C THR A 484 -12.13 -0.27 -8.24
N LEU A 485 -12.09 -0.37 -9.57
CA LEU A 485 -13.09 -1.10 -10.36
C LEU A 485 -13.15 -2.59 -9.96
N SER A 486 -11.99 -3.24 -9.89
CA SER A 486 -11.88 -4.67 -9.57
C SER A 486 -12.36 -5.00 -8.15
N LEU A 487 -12.09 -4.13 -7.18
CA LEU A 487 -12.54 -4.29 -5.79
C LEU A 487 -14.06 -4.13 -5.67
N LEU A 488 -14.63 -3.12 -6.32
CA LEU A 488 -16.08 -2.93 -6.38
C LEU A 488 -16.75 -4.13 -7.05
N ASN A 489 -16.20 -4.61 -8.17
CA ASN A 489 -16.70 -5.79 -8.86
C ASN A 489 -16.59 -7.08 -8.03
N ALA A 490 -15.61 -7.16 -7.11
CA ALA A 490 -15.50 -8.27 -6.17
C ALA A 490 -16.49 -8.20 -4.98
N GLY A 491 -17.29 -7.14 -4.91
CA GLY A 491 -18.20 -6.87 -3.80
C GLY A 491 -17.52 -6.33 -2.54
N VAL A 492 -16.32 -5.75 -2.67
CA VAL A 492 -15.67 -5.05 -1.55
C VAL A 492 -16.38 -3.71 -1.34
N PRO A 493 -16.94 -3.45 -0.14
CA PRO A 493 -17.64 -2.20 0.16
C PRO A 493 -16.65 -1.06 0.40
N LEU A 494 -16.00 -0.58 -0.67
CA LEU A 494 -15.14 0.59 -0.59
C LEU A 494 -15.95 1.80 -0.12
N ARG A 495 -15.36 2.57 0.80
CA ARG A 495 -15.99 3.75 1.39
C ARG A 495 -16.15 4.90 0.39
N ALA A 496 -15.24 4.97 -0.59
CA ALA A 496 -15.34 5.81 -1.77
C ALA A 496 -14.46 5.27 -2.91
N PRO A 497 -14.81 5.51 -4.17
CA PRO A 497 -13.93 5.21 -5.30
C PRO A 497 -12.70 6.13 -5.30
N VAL A 498 -11.56 5.58 -5.73
CA VAL A 498 -10.29 6.31 -5.85
C VAL A 498 -9.83 6.28 -7.30
N ALA A 499 -9.39 7.43 -7.82
CA ALA A 499 -8.73 7.52 -9.12
C ALA A 499 -7.35 8.15 -8.99
N GLY A 500 -6.46 7.82 -9.93
CA GLY A 500 -5.11 8.34 -10.00
C GLY A 500 -4.82 9.06 -11.31
N ILE A 501 -4.04 10.14 -11.24
CA ILE A 501 -3.53 10.87 -12.40
C ILE A 501 -2.02 11.08 -12.28
N ALA A 502 -1.33 11.06 -13.41
CA ALA A 502 0.06 11.48 -13.48
C ALA A 502 0.17 12.80 -14.23
N MET A 503 1.00 13.67 -13.68
CA MET A 503 1.18 15.03 -14.09
C MET A 503 2.67 15.25 -14.34
N GLY A 504 2.98 16.18 -15.23
CA GLY A 504 4.36 16.62 -15.46
C GLY A 504 4.47 18.13 -15.37
N LEU A 505 5.71 18.60 -15.29
CA LEU A 505 6.04 20.01 -15.41
C LEU A 505 7.21 20.16 -16.39
N VAL A 506 7.07 21.11 -17.29
CA VAL A 506 8.15 21.61 -18.15
C VAL A 506 8.40 23.05 -17.77
N SER A 507 9.67 23.42 -17.60
CA SER A 507 10.05 24.81 -17.33
C SER A 507 11.28 25.24 -18.10
N ASP A 508 11.23 26.39 -18.76
CA ASP A 508 12.38 26.92 -19.51
C ASP A 508 12.36 28.45 -19.50
N GLU A 509 13.49 29.05 -19.83
CA GLU A 509 13.55 30.50 -20.03
C GLU A 509 13.02 30.87 -21.41
N VAL A 510 11.94 31.66 -21.43
CA VAL A 510 11.34 32.21 -22.65
C VAL A 510 11.31 33.72 -22.52
N ASP A 511 11.97 34.42 -23.43
CA ASP A 511 12.12 35.89 -23.41
C ASP A 511 12.77 36.43 -22.12
N GLY A 512 13.69 35.67 -21.51
CA GLY A 512 14.37 36.04 -20.26
C GLY A 512 13.53 35.89 -19.00
N GLN A 513 12.39 35.18 -19.07
CA GLN A 513 11.57 34.81 -17.92
C GLN A 513 11.37 33.30 -17.88
N THR A 514 11.51 32.71 -16.69
CA THR A 514 11.19 31.29 -16.48
C THR A 514 9.69 31.08 -16.62
N ARG A 515 9.29 30.28 -17.62
CA ARG A 515 7.90 29.83 -17.80
C ARG A 515 7.76 28.40 -17.33
N TYR A 516 6.58 28.07 -16.83
CA TYR A 516 6.22 26.72 -16.37
C TYR A 516 4.94 26.29 -17.08
N ALA A 517 4.90 25.02 -17.51
CA ALA A 517 3.71 24.39 -18.08
C ALA A 517 3.44 23.06 -17.37
N ALA A 518 2.29 22.96 -16.69
CA ALA A 518 1.82 21.73 -16.08
C ALA A 518 1.07 20.87 -17.10
N LEU A 519 1.44 19.60 -17.19
CA LEU A 519 0.91 18.64 -18.16
C LEU A 519 0.03 17.61 -17.46
N THR A 520 -1.23 17.48 -17.89
CA THR A 520 -2.15 16.44 -17.42
C THR A 520 -1.94 15.14 -18.18
N ASP A 521 -1.96 14.02 -17.46
CA ASP A 521 -1.90 12.68 -18.05
C ASP A 521 -0.70 12.49 -18.98
N ILE A 522 0.49 12.61 -18.40
CA ILE A 522 1.75 12.58 -19.16
C ILE A 522 2.01 11.24 -19.84
N LEU A 523 2.61 11.34 -21.03
CA LEU A 523 3.18 10.21 -21.76
C LEU A 523 4.53 9.80 -21.16
N GLY A 524 4.98 8.58 -21.43
CA GLY A 524 6.31 8.13 -21.01
C GLY A 524 7.45 9.00 -21.59
N ALA A 525 7.26 9.56 -22.78
CA ALA A 525 8.21 10.50 -23.37
C ALA A 525 8.20 11.87 -22.67
N GLU A 526 7.03 12.35 -22.25
CA GLU A 526 6.92 13.64 -21.54
C GLU A 526 7.53 13.57 -20.13
N ASP A 527 7.43 12.41 -19.46
CA ASP A 527 8.16 12.13 -18.21
C ASP A 527 9.69 12.21 -18.42
N ALA A 528 10.20 11.53 -19.46
CA ALA A 528 11.62 11.52 -19.76
C ALA A 528 12.19 12.92 -20.14
N LEU A 529 11.36 13.79 -20.72
CA LEU A 529 11.74 15.12 -21.21
C LEU A 529 11.37 16.26 -20.25
N GLY A 530 10.51 15.98 -19.27
CA GLY A 530 10.05 16.91 -18.24
C GLY A 530 11.07 17.13 -17.12
N ASP A 531 10.77 18.14 -16.31
CA ASP A 531 11.61 18.54 -15.18
C ASP A 531 11.04 18.10 -13.82
N MET A 532 9.74 17.83 -13.78
CA MET A 532 9.06 17.21 -12.65
C MET A 532 8.02 16.22 -13.14
N ASP A 533 7.89 15.09 -12.46
CA ASP A 533 6.75 14.20 -12.55
C ASP A 533 6.11 14.06 -11.18
N PHE A 534 4.78 14.16 -11.12
CA PHE A 534 4.06 13.91 -9.88
C PHE A 534 2.76 13.17 -10.14
N LYS A 535 2.36 12.36 -9.17
CA LYS A 535 1.27 11.40 -9.24
C LYS A 535 0.35 11.72 -8.07
N VAL A 536 -0.94 11.90 -8.36
CA VAL A 536 -1.94 12.21 -7.35
C VAL A 536 -3.05 11.19 -7.46
N ALA A 537 -3.35 10.52 -6.36
CA ALA A 537 -4.50 9.64 -6.21
C ALA A 537 -5.40 10.13 -5.07
N GLY A 538 -6.68 9.88 -5.19
CA GLY A 538 -7.64 10.34 -4.20
C GLY A 538 -9.09 10.07 -4.58
N THR A 539 -9.95 10.37 -3.62
CA THR A 539 -11.40 10.39 -3.81
C THR A 539 -11.82 11.73 -4.42
N SER A 540 -13.13 11.93 -4.57
CA SER A 540 -13.69 13.25 -4.88
C SER A 540 -13.48 14.26 -3.74
N GLU A 541 -13.24 13.80 -2.51
CA GLU A 541 -13.19 14.64 -1.32
C GLU A 541 -11.77 15.03 -0.91
N PHE A 542 -10.80 14.11 -1.02
CA PHE A 542 -9.44 14.32 -0.53
C PHE A 542 -8.40 13.45 -1.25
N ILE A 543 -7.14 13.81 -1.10
CA ILE A 543 -5.98 13.08 -1.64
C ILE A 543 -5.71 11.87 -0.74
N THR A 544 -5.61 10.68 -1.34
CA THR A 544 -5.22 9.46 -0.62
C THR A 544 -3.75 9.12 -0.79
N ALA A 545 -3.12 9.52 -1.90
CA ALA A 545 -1.67 9.39 -2.07
C ALA A 545 -1.12 10.45 -3.03
N ILE A 546 0.12 10.88 -2.78
CA ILE A 546 0.89 11.73 -3.68
C ILE A 546 2.34 11.26 -3.74
N GLN A 547 2.90 11.25 -4.95
CA GLN A 547 4.32 11.01 -5.19
C GLN A 547 4.82 12.10 -6.12
N LEU A 548 5.94 12.74 -5.79
CA LEU A 548 6.56 13.79 -6.62
C LEU A 548 8.06 13.53 -6.71
N ASP A 549 8.60 13.68 -7.91
CA ASP A 549 10.04 13.68 -8.17
C ASP A 549 10.35 14.88 -9.06
N THR A 550 11.34 15.69 -8.68
CA THR A 550 11.79 16.82 -9.50
C THR A 550 13.29 16.84 -9.66
N LYS A 551 13.73 17.26 -10.85
CA LYS A 551 15.11 17.58 -11.19
C LYS A 551 15.40 19.07 -11.06
N LEU A 552 14.38 19.88 -10.77
CA LEU A 552 14.53 21.33 -10.64
C LEU A 552 15.14 21.68 -9.30
N ASP A 553 15.84 22.81 -9.30
CA ASP A 553 16.44 23.42 -8.11
C ASP A 553 15.39 24.13 -7.24
N GLY A 554 14.11 23.81 -7.41
CA GLY A 554 13.00 24.47 -6.72
C GLY A 554 11.88 24.82 -7.69
N ILE A 555 10.65 24.85 -7.16
CA ILE A 555 9.44 25.21 -7.90
C ILE A 555 8.66 26.20 -7.03
N PRO A 556 8.18 27.33 -7.59
CA PRO A 556 7.36 28.26 -6.83
C PRO A 556 6.11 27.56 -6.28
N SER A 557 5.76 27.81 -5.02
CA SER A 557 4.61 27.15 -4.36
C SER A 557 3.29 27.41 -5.11
N SER A 558 3.16 28.56 -5.78
CA SER A 558 2.02 28.88 -6.64
C SER A 558 1.90 27.97 -7.86
N VAL A 559 3.03 27.57 -8.47
CA VAL A 559 3.09 26.65 -9.60
C VAL A 559 2.67 25.25 -9.14
N LEU A 560 3.16 24.81 -7.99
CA LEU A 560 2.77 23.51 -7.43
C LEU A 560 1.28 23.46 -7.07
N ALA A 561 0.74 24.51 -6.44
CA ALA A 561 -0.68 24.60 -6.10
C ALA A 561 -1.58 24.58 -7.35
N ALA A 562 -1.18 25.29 -8.41
CA ALA A 562 -1.88 25.25 -9.69
C ALA A 562 -1.84 23.85 -10.31
N ALA A 563 -0.68 23.18 -10.26
CA ALA A 563 -0.52 21.83 -10.78
C ALA A 563 -1.36 20.79 -10.02
N LEU A 564 -1.46 20.91 -8.69
CA LEU A 564 -2.35 20.08 -7.86
C LEU A 564 -3.83 20.32 -8.17
N THR A 565 -4.21 21.58 -8.42
CA THR A 565 -5.59 21.93 -8.81
C THR A 565 -5.95 21.29 -10.16
N GLN A 566 -5.07 21.39 -11.15
CA GLN A 566 -5.24 20.73 -12.44
C GLN A 566 -5.30 19.20 -12.30
N ALA A 567 -4.50 18.62 -11.39
CA ALA A 567 -4.56 17.19 -11.09
C ALA A 567 -5.90 16.76 -10.47
N LYS A 568 -6.50 17.60 -9.61
CA LYS A 568 -7.83 17.35 -9.03
C LYS A 568 -8.91 17.29 -10.11
N GLU A 569 -8.93 18.25 -11.03
CA GLU A 569 -9.91 18.27 -12.13
C GLU A 569 -9.81 17.01 -13.00
N ALA A 570 -8.58 16.59 -13.30
CA ALA A 570 -8.34 15.36 -14.04
C ALA A 570 -8.77 14.11 -13.26
N ARG A 571 -8.49 14.06 -11.95
CA ARG A 571 -8.93 12.98 -11.05
C ARG A 571 -10.45 12.84 -11.02
N LEU A 572 -11.17 13.95 -10.91
CA LEU A 572 -12.64 13.97 -10.92
C LEU A 572 -13.21 13.49 -12.27
N THR A 573 -12.58 13.88 -13.38
CA THR A 573 -12.96 13.41 -14.72
C THR A 573 -12.81 11.89 -14.84
N ILE A 574 -11.71 11.32 -14.34
CA ILE A 574 -11.50 9.86 -14.34
C ILE A 574 -12.50 9.16 -13.42
N LEU A 575 -12.76 9.69 -12.22
CA LEU A 575 -13.76 9.13 -11.30
C LEU A 575 -15.14 9.00 -11.96
N ASN A 576 -15.57 9.99 -12.75
CA ASN A 576 -16.84 9.92 -13.48
C ASN A 576 -16.88 8.74 -14.47
N VAL A 577 -15.77 8.45 -15.14
CA VAL A 577 -15.66 7.28 -16.04
C VAL A 577 -15.70 5.98 -15.24
N LEU A 578 -15.00 5.90 -14.10
CA LEU A 578 -15.06 4.70 -13.25
C LEU A 578 -16.47 4.43 -12.74
N ASN A 579 -17.15 5.47 -12.25
CA ASN A 579 -18.53 5.39 -11.76
C ASN A 579 -19.53 5.01 -12.87
N SER A 580 -19.21 5.32 -14.13
CA SER A 580 -20.04 4.90 -15.27
C SER A 580 -19.89 3.42 -15.59
N ALA A 581 -18.76 2.80 -15.23
CA ALA A 581 -18.52 1.36 -15.39
C ALA A 581 -19.07 0.55 -14.20
N ILE A 582 -18.95 1.07 -12.98
CA ILE A 582 -19.50 0.47 -11.76
C ILE A 582 -19.67 1.57 -10.68
N ASP A 583 -20.90 1.78 -10.21
CA ASP A 583 -21.26 2.86 -9.28
C ASP A 583 -21.36 2.40 -7.81
N ALA A 584 -21.60 1.11 -7.59
CA ALA A 584 -21.66 0.48 -6.28
C ALA A 584 -20.98 -0.91 -6.32
N PRO A 585 -20.58 -1.47 -5.17
CA PRO A 585 -20.06 -2.83 -5.13
C PRO A 585 -21.07 -3.84 -5.69
N ASP A 586 -20.61 -4.75 -6.54
CA ASP A 586 -21.40 -5.89 -7.01
C ASP A 586 -21.67 -6.89 -5.87
N GLU A 587 -22.57 -7.84 -6.08
CA GLU A 587 -22.63 -9.00 -5.21
C GLU A 587 -21.33 -9.81 -5.30
N MET A 588 -20.76 -10.23 -4.16
CA MET A 588 -19.55 -11.06 -4.18
C MET A 588 -19.77 -12.30 -5.05
N ALA A 589 -18.75 -12.66 -5.84
CA ALA A 589 -18.81 -13.81 -6.73
C ALA A 589 -19.20 -15.12 -5.99
N PRO A 590 -19.93 -16.05 -6.64
CA PRO A 590 -20.23 -17.36 -6.07
C PRO A 590 -18.99 -18.20 -5.77
N THR A 591 -17.85 -17.90 -6.41
CA THR A 591 -16.56 -18.54 -6.17
C THR A 591 -15.80 -17.98 -4.97
N ALA A 592 -16.21 -16.81 -4.46
CA ALA A 592 -15.63 -16.21 -3.28
C ALA A 592 -16.13 -16.90 -2.00
N PRO A 593 -15.27 -17.09 -0.99
CA PRO A 593 -15.71 -17.63 0.28
C PRO A 593 -16.73 -16.70 0.94
N ARG A 594 -17.74 -17.26 1.60
CA ARG A 594 -18.64 -16.52 2.48
C ARG A 594 -18.09 -16.60 3.89
N VAL A 595 -17.79 -15.45 4.48
CA VAL A 595 -17.30 -15.35 5.86
C VAL A 595 -18.42 -14.79 6.71
N ILE A 596 -18.88 -15.60 7.66
CA ILE A 596 -19.85 -15.20 8.67
C ILE A 596 -19.10 -14.95 9.97
N SER A 597 -19.28 -13.76 10.55
CA SER A 597 -18.79 -13.46 11.90
C SER A 597 -19.87 -13.77 12.95
N VAL A 598 -19.47 -14.40 14.04
CA VAL A 598 -20.31 -14.69 15.21
C VAL A 598 -19.55 -14.29 16.46
N GLN A 599 -20.19 -13.51 17.34
CA GLN A 599 -19.65 -13.25 18.66
C GLN A 599 -20.05 -14.35 19.64
N ILE A 600 -19.08 -14.91 20.37
CA ILE A 600 -19.31 -15.86 21.45
C ILE A 600 -18.79 -15.30 22.78
N PRO A 601 -19.33 -15.76 23.93
CA PRO A 601 -18.74 -15.45 25.23
C PRO A 601 -17.31 -15.97 25.34
N VAL A 602 -16.40 -15.16 25.90
CA VAL A 602 -14.96 -15.50 26.00
C VAL A 602 -14.72 -16.79 26.80
N ASP A 603 -15.54 -17.06 27.81
CA ASP A 603 -15.48 -18.30 28.61
C ASP A 603 -15.85 -19.56 27.80
N LYS A 604 -16.52 -19.41 26.67
CA LYS A 604 -16.94 -20.50 25.76
C LYS A 604 -15.94 -20.81 24.66
N ILE A 605 -14.90 -20.00 24.47
CA ILE A 605 -13.83 -20.26 23.50
C ILE A 605 -13.21 -21.65 23.73
N GLY A 606 -12.91 -21.99 24.99
CA GLY A 606 -12.30 -23.29 25.33
C GLY A 606 -13.19 -24.49 25.01
N GLU A 607 -14.51 -24.36 25.18
CA GLU A 607 -15.49 -25.41 24.84
C GLU A 607 -15.60 -25.59 23.32
N LEU A 608 -15.61 -24.49 22.56
CA LEU A 608 -15.68 -24.50 21.11
C LEU A 608 -14.42 -25.11 20.46
N ILE A 609 -13.23 -24.77 20.96
CA ILE A 609 -11.98 -25.39 20.49
C ILE A 609 -11.96 -26.87 20.90
N GLY A 610 -12.32 -27.15 22.15
CA GLY A 610 -12.27 -28.48 22.73
C GLY A 610 -10.83 -29.01 22.94
N PRO A 611 -10.67 -30.18 23.59
CA PRO A 611 -9.35 -30.74 23.88
C PRO A 611 -8.54 -30.98 22.61
N LYS A 612 -7.36 -30.34 22.49
CA LYS A 612 -6.47 -30.38 21.31
C LYS A 612 -7.15 -29.95 20.00
N GLY A 613 -8.16 -29.08 20.05
CA GLY A 613 -8.89 -28.63 18.87
C GLY A 613 -9.89 -29.66 18.32
N LYS A 614 -10.23 -30.71 19.08
CA LYS A 614 -11.09 -31.79 18.57
C LYS A 614 -12.47 -31.29 18.14
N THR A 615 -13.08 -30.39 18.89
CA THR A 615 -14.44 -29.92 18.62
C THR A 615 -14.45 -29.03 17.37
N ILE A 616 -13.58 -28.01 17.32
CA ILE A 616 -13.47 -27.14 16.14
C ILE A 616 -13.08 -27.90 14.88
N ASN A 617 -12.19 -28.89 14.97
CA ASN A 617 -11.84 -29.72 13.82
C ASN A 617 -13.01 -30.60 13.36
N ALA A 618 -13.81 -31.16 14.29
CA ALA A 618 -14.99 -31.93 13.93
C ALA A 618 -16.03 -31.07 13.18
N ILE A 619 -16.28 -29.84 13.64
CA ILE A 619 -17.19 -28.91 12.95
C ILE A 619 -16.67 -28.61 11.54
N GLN A 620 -15.38 -28.31 11.40
CA GLN A 620 -14.75 -28.04 10.10
C GLN A 620 -14.79 -29.26 9.16
N ASP A 621 -14.54 -30.46 9.68
CA ASP A 621 -14.58 -31.71 8.90
C ASP A 621 -16.01 -32.07 8.45
N GLU A 622 -17.01 -31.85 9.30
CA GLU A 622 -18.42 -32.14 9.01
C GLU A 622 -19.05 -31.14 8.03
N THR A 623 -18.71 -29.86 8.17
CA THR A 623 -19.34 -28.77 7.40
C THR A 623 -18.51 -28.34 6.19
N GLY A 624 -17.22 -28.69 6.15
CA GLY A 624 -16.28 -28.19 5.15
C GLY A 624 -15.93 -26.70 5.32
N ALA A 625 -16.43 -26.03 6.37
CA ALA A 625 -16.09 -24.66 6.68
C ALA A 625 -14.70 -24.57 7.35
N GLN A 626 -14.07 -23.41 7.25
CA GLN A 626 -12.89 -23.04 8.03
C GLN A 626 -13.31 -22.11 9.15
N ILE A 627 -12.85 -22.39 10.37
CA ILE A 627 -13.22 -21.61 11.55
C ILE A 627 -11.95 -21.01 12.15
N SER A 628 -11.95 -19.69 12.33
CA SER A 628 -10.96 -18.94 13.09
C SER A 628 -11.63 -18.32 14.32
N ILE A 629 -10.95 -18.34 15.45
CA ILE A 629 -11.45 -17.78 16.71
C ILE A 629 -10.41 -16.77 17.20
N GLU A 630 -10.86 -15.57 17.51
CA GLU A 630 -10.07 -14.51 18.12
C GLU A 630 -10.20 -14.56 19.66
N ASP A 631 -9.21 -13.98 20.34
CA ASP A 631 -9.13 -13.98 21.82
C ASP A 631 -10.27 -13.18 22.48
N ASP A 632 -10.92 -12.28 21.74
CA ASP A 632 -12.07 -11.50 22.18
C ASP A 632 -13.42 -12.23 22.05
N GLY A 633 -13.42 -13.47 21.53
CA GLY A 633 -14.62 -14.27 21.30
C GLY A 633 -15.24 -14.08 19.92
N THR A 634 -14.62 -13.33 19.00
CA THR A 634 -15.06 -13.27 17.61
C THR A 634 -14.72 -14.57 16.88
N VAL A 635 -15.71 -15.18 16.23
CA VAL A 635 -15.55 -16.41 15.44
C VAL A 635 -15.84 -16.12 13.98
N TYR A 636 -14.83 -16.28 13.12
CA TYR A 636 -14.95 -16.18 11.67
C TYR A 636 -15.15 -17.56 11.05
N ILE A 637 -16.28 -17.74 10.37
CA ILE A 637 -16.68 -18.99 9.72
C ILE A 637 -16.67 -18.78 8.21
N GLY A 638 -15.67 -19.33 7.53
CA GLY A 638 -15.54 -19.26 6.08
C GLY A 638 -15.97 -20.54 5.40
N ALA A 639 -16.84 -20.46 4.40
CA ALA A 639 -17.12 -21.62 3.55
C ALA A 639 -17.20 -21.24 2.07
N VAL A 640 -17.07 -22.25 1.19
CA VAL A 640 -17.19 -22.08 -0.26
C VAL A 640 -18.62 -21.80 -0.72
N ASP A 641 -19.61 -22.12 0.12
CA ASP A 641 -21.03 -21.85 -0.14
C ASP A 641 -21.76 -21.45 1.14
N GLY A 642 -22.89 -20.75 0.98
CA GLY A 642 -23.71 -20.26 2.09
C GLY A 642 -24.27 -21.36 3.01
N PRO A 643 -24.80 -22.48 2.48
CA PRO A 643 -25.30 -23.59 3.31
C PRO A 643 -24.27 -24.16 4.27
N SER A 644 -23.03 -24.34 3.82
CA SER A 644 -21.93 -24.86 4.63
C SER A 644 -21.54 -23.87 5.74
N ALA A 645 -21.51 -22.56 5.43
CA ALA A 645 -21.25 -21.52 6.41
C ALA A 645 -22.36 -21.46 7.48
N GLU A 646 -23.63 -21.54 7.09
CA GLU A 646 -24.77 -21.54 8.01
C GLU A 646 -24.83 -22.80 8.88
N ALA A 647 -24.49 -23.97 8.33
CA ALA A 647 -24.40 -25.22 9.09
C ALA A 647 -23.33 -25.11 10.20
N ALA A 648 -22.14 -24.60 9.86
CA ALA A 648 -21.08 -24.35 10.83
C ALA A 648 -21.49 -23.29 11.86
N ARG A 649 -22.15 -22.21 11.43
CA ARG A 649 -22.70 -21.17 12.30
C ARG A 649 -23.68 -21.74 13.33
N ALA A 650 -24.58 -22.63 12.91
CA ALA A 650 -25.53 -23.28 13.79
C ALA A 650 -24.83 -24.17 14.84
N GLN A 651 -23.82 -24.94 14.44
CA GLN A 651 -23.04 -25.76 15.36
C GLN A 651 -22.24 -24.92 16.36
N VAL A 652 -21.58 -23.84 15.91
CA VAL A 652 -20.86 -22.88 16.76
C VAL A 652 -21.82 -22.24 17.76
N ASN A 653 -22.97 -21.75 17.31
CA ASN A 653 -23.97 -21.13 18.18
C ASN A 653 -24.57 -22.10 19.20
N ALA A 654 -24.76 -23.38 18.85
CA ALA A 654 -25.25 -24.38 19.79
C ALA A 654 -24.28 -24.60 20.97
N ILE A 655 -22.97 -24.43 20.75
CA ILE A 655 -21.94 -24.54 21.79
C ILE A 655 -21.80 -23.23 22.57
N ALA A 656 -21.83 -22.10 21.88
CA ALA A 656 -21.66 -20.77 22.47
C ALA A 656 -22.87 -20.32 23.29
N ASN A 657 -24.07 -20.58 22.79
CA ASN A 657 -25.35 -20.27 23.41
C ASN A 657 -26.16 -21.56 23.57
N PRO A 658 -25.73 -22.48 24.46
CA PRO A 658 -26.52 -23.67 24.72
C PRO A 658 -27.87 -23.21 25.26
N THR A 659 -28.95 -23.52 24.56
CA THR A 659 -30.32 -23.25 25.03
C THR A 659 -30.41 -23.81 26.44
N ASN A 660 -30.43 -22.93 27.45
CA ASN A 660 -30.61 -23.33 28.83
C ASN A 660 -32.11 -23.57 28.97
N PRO A 661 -32.53 -24.84 29.16
CA PRO A 661 -33.95 -25.13 29.21
C PRO A 661 -34.59 -24.37 30.39
N GLU A 662 -35.62 -23.56 30.12
CA GLU A 662 -36.29 -22.78 31.15
C GLU A 662 -37.45 -23.57 31.77
N VAL A 663 -37.83 -23.21 33.00
CA VAL A 663 -39.00 -23.81 33.67
C VAL A 663 -40.25 -23.47 32.86
N GLY A 664 -40.96 -24.50 32.39
CA GLY A 664 -42.18 -24.38 31.58
C GLY A 664 -42.02 -24.80 30.11
N GLU A 665 -40.79 -24.93 29.60
CA GLU A 665 -40.55 -25.38 28.22
C GLU A 665 -40.85 -26.87 28.03
N GLN A 666 -41.33 -27.22 26.83
CA GLN A 666 -41.66 -28.59 26.43
C GLN A 666 -40.63 -29.14 25.45
N PHE A 667 -40.17 -30.37 25.70
CA PHE A 667 -39.19 -31.06 24.87
C PHE A 667 -39.69 -32.44 24.49
N LEU A 668 -39.44 -32.85 23.25
CA LEU A 668 -39.59 -34.24 22.83
C LEU A 668 -38.31 -35.00 23.19
N GLY A 669 -38.22 -35.45 24.44
CA GLY A 669 -37.03 -36.10 24.97
C GLY A 669 -37.00 -37.61 24.76
N THR A 670 -35.82 -38.21 24.78
CA THR A 670 -35.65 -39.67 24.66
C THR A 670 -35.21 -40.26 25.99
N VAL A 671 -35.87 -41.33 26.45
CA VAL A 671 -35.50 -42.04 27.69
C VAL A 671 -34.13 -42.70 27.51
N VAL A 672 -33.12 -42.23 28.24
CA VAL A 672 -31.74 -42.75 28.15
C VAL A 672 -31.44 -43.79 29.22
N LYS A 673 -32.07 -43.69 30.39
CA LYS A 673 -31.83 -44.59 31.52
C LYS A 673 -33.03 -44.65 32.43
N ILE A 674 -33.40 -45.85 32.86
CA ILE A 674 -34.47 -46.06 33.86
C ILE A 674 -33.82 -46.40 35.20
N ALA A 675 -34.39 -45.89 36.28
CA ALA A 675 -34.00 -46.16 37.66
C ALA A 675 -35.26 -46.47 38.49
N THR A 676 -35.07 -47.02 39.69
CA THR A 676 -36.17 -47.40 40.59
C THR A 676 -37.04 -46.21 41.02
N PHE A 677 -36.53 -44.99 40.94
CA PHE A 677 -37.23 -43.76 41.34
C PHE A 677 -37.68 -42.88 40.16
N GLY A 678 -37.44 -43.27 38.92
CA GLY A 678 -37.83 -42.48 37.74
C GLY A 678 -37.07 -42.84 36.46
N ALA A 679 -37.30 -42.06 35.41
CA ALA A 679 -36.61 -42.19 34.12
C ALA A 679 -35.81 -40.92 33.80
N PHE A 680 -34.57 -41.09 33.36
CA PHE A 680 -33.75 -40.03 32.81
C PHE A 680 -34.07 -39.86 31.33
N VAL A 681 -34.42 -38.64 30.95
CA VAL A 681 -34.85 -38.26 29.61
C VAL A 681 -33.86 -37.23 29.09
N SER A 682 -33.19 -37.54 27.98
CA SER A 682 -32.29 -36.60 27.32
C SER A 682 -33.12 -35.56 26.55
N LEU A 683 -32.92 -34.29 26.88
CA LEU A 683 -33.64 -33.16 26.30
C LEU A 683 -32.80 -32.48 25.21
N LEU A 684 -31.50 -32.31 25.50
CA LEU A 684 -30.48 -31.75 24.62
C LEU A 684 -29.19 -32.57 24.80
N PRO A 685 -28.27 -32.58 23.82
CA PRO A 685 -26.97 -33.24 23.97
C PRO A 685 -26.26 -32.80 25.25
N GLY A 686 -26.00 -33.76 26.16
CA GLY A 686 -25.33 -33.50 27.45
C GLY A 686 -26.23 -32.98 28.58
N LYS A 687 -27.54 -32.79 28.35
CA LYS A 687 -28.52 -32.41 29.39
C LYS A 687 -29.67 -33.40 29.51
N ASP A 688 -29.70 -34.09 30.64
CA ASP A 688 -30.76 -35.03 31.00
C ASP A 688 -31.64 -34.45 32.11
N GLY A 689 -32.95 -34.64 32.00
CA GLY A 689 -33.91 -34.37 33.06
C GLY A 689 -34.46 -35.65 33.68
N LEU A 690 -34.87 -35.57 34.95
CA LEU A 690 -35.46 -36.68 35.68
C LEU A 690 -36.99 -36.57 35.65
N LEU A 691 -37.62 -37.57 35.05
CA LEU A 691 -39.04 -37.84 35.17
C LEU A 691 -39.27 -38.74 36.39
N HIS A 692 -39.64 -38.13 37.52
CA HIS A 692 -39.82 -38.85 38.78
C HIS A 692 -41.00 -39.83 38.71
N VAL A 693 -40.94 -40.95 39.44
CA VAL A 693 -41.99 -42.00 39.44
C VAL A 693 -43.39 -41.47 39.78
N SER A 694 -43.49 -40.36 40.52
CA SER A 694 -44.78 -39.68 40.79
C SER A 694 -45.42 -39.11 39.53
N GLU A 695 -44.61 -38.58 38.61
CA GLU A 695 -45.04 -37.97 37.36
C GLU A 695 -45.31 -39.03 36.29
N VAL A 696 -44.57 -40.15 36.31
CA VAL A 696 -44.84 -41.32 35.44
C VAL A 696 -46.26 -41.88 35.65
N ARG A 697 -46.85 -41.71 36.84
CA ARG A 697 -48.24 -42.09 37.11
C ARG A 697 -49.25 -41.35 36.22
N LYS A 698 -48.94 -40.12 35.79
CA LYS A 698 -49.78 -39.35 34.87
C LYS A 698 -49.85 -40.01 33.49
N LEU A 699 -48.77 -40.67 33.05
CA LEU A 699 -48.74 -41.46 31.80
C LEU A 699 -49.52 -42.78 31.92
N ALA A 700 -49.60 -43.37 33.12
CA ALA A 700 -50.32 -44.61 33.39
C ALA A 700 -51.81 -44.43 33.74
N GLY A 701 -52.40 -43.28 33.39
CA GLY A 701 -53.82 -42.97 33.67
C GLY A 701 -54.16 -42.91 35.17
N GLY A 702 -53.21 -42.49 36.02
CA GLY A 702 -53.40 -42.36 37.46
C GLY A 702 -53.27 -43.66 38.27
N LYS A 703 -52.95 -44.79 37.62
CA LYS A 703 -52.72 -46.07 38.32
C LYS A 703 -51.38 -46.07 39.04
N ARG A 704 -51.30 -46.78 40.18
CA ARG A 704 -50.06 -46.94 40.95
C ARG A 704 -49.06 -47.76 40.12
N VAL A 705 -47.96 -47.12 39.72
CA VAL A 705 -46.85 -47.76 39.01
C VAL A 705 -45.93 -48.42 40.04
N GLU A 706 -45.77 -49.75 39.98
CA GLU A 706 -44.85 -50.50 40.84
C GLU A 706 -43.42 -50.52 40.27
N ASN A 707 -43.26 -50.72 38.95
CA ASN A 707 -41.97 -50.57 38.26
C ASN A 707 -42.07 -49.55 37.11
N VAL A 708 -41.10 -48.65 37.01
CA VAL A 708 -41.04 -47.64 35.92
C VAL A 708 -40.87 -48.29 34.54
N GLU A 709 -40.24 -49.46 34.50
CA GLU A 709 -40.02 -50.27 33.29
C GLU A 709 -41.33 -50.79 32.65
N ASP A 710 -42.43 -50.85 33.42
CA ASP A 710 -43.73 -51.29 32.91
C ASP A 710 -44.42 -50.20 32.06
N VAL A 711 -43.96 -48.95 32.14
CA VAL A 711 -44.59 -47.77 31.51
C VAL A 711 -43.67 -47.07 30.51
N LEU A 712 -42.35 -47.12 30.74
CA LEU A 712 -41.35 -46.46 29.91
C LEU A 712 -40.26 -47.43 29.49
N GLY A 713 -39.87 -47.38 28.21
CA GLY A 713 -38.74 -48.13 27.67
C GLY A 713 -37.53 -47.24 27.40
N VAL A 714 -36.32 -47.76 27.57
CA VAL A 714 -35.10 -47.07 27.10
C VAL A 714 -35.16 -46.90 25.58
N GLY A 715 -34.92 -45.69 25.09
CA GLY A 715 -35.07 -45.29 23.69
C GLY A 715 -36.46 -44.75 23.32
N GLN A 716 -37.44 -44.79 24.23
CA GLN A 716 -38.77 -44.23 23.98
C GLN A 716 -38.74 -42.70 23.94
N LYS A 717 -39.37 -42.10 22.93
CA LYS A 717 -39.58 -40.65 22.84
C LYS A 717 -40.83 -40.25 23.60
N ILE A 718 -40.72 -39.27 24.50
CA ILE A 718 -41.82 -38.76 25.31
C ILE A 718 -41.81 -37.23 25.34
N LEU A 719 -42.99 -36.61 25.26
CA LEU A 719 -43.14 -35.17 25.38
C LEU A 719 -43.16 -34.80 26.87
N VAL A 720 -42.18 -34.01 27.31
CA VAL A 720 -41.96 -33.66 28.71
C VAL A 720 -41.82 -32.16 28.88
N ARG A 721 -42.35 -31.63 29.98
CA ARG A 721 -42.23 -30.22 30.38
C ARG A 721 -41.31 -30.09 31.59
N ILE A 722 -40.49 -29.07 31.61
CA ILE A 722 -39.60 -28.79 32.74
C ILE A 722 -40.39 -28.10 33.85
N THR A 723 -40.47 -28.72 35.02
CA THR A 723 -41.21 -28.19 36.16
C THR A 723 -40.33 -27.41 37.13
N LYS A 724 -39.08 -27.81 37.28
CA LYS A 724 -38.15 -27.19 38.22
C LYS A 724 -36.70 -27.44 37.82
N ILE A 725 -35.87 -26.45 38.05
CA ILE A 725 -34.40 -26.54 38.00
C ILE A 725 -33.91 -26.39 39.44
N ASP A 726 -33.13 -27.34 39.95
CA ASP A 726 -32.55 -27.24 41.30
C ASP A 726 -31.26 -26.40 41.30
N ASP A 727 -30.78 -26.01 42.50
CA ASP A 727 -29.57 -25.19 42.69
C ASP A 727 -28.28 -25.87 42.17
N ARG A 728 -28.36 -27.14 41.76
CA ARG A 728 -27.27 -27.94 41.18
C ARG A 728 -27.47 -28.17 39.67
N GLY A 729 -28.45 -27.51 39.04
CA GLY A 729 -28.73 -27.59 37.61
C GLY A 729 -29.48 -28.84 37.16
N LYS A 730 -30.04 -29.65 38.08
CA LYS A 730 -30.84 -30.83 37.71
C LYS A 730 -32.25 -30.42 37.30
N LEU A 731 -32.69 -30.96 36.17
CA LEU A 731 -34.00 -30.67 35.58
C LEU A 731 -35.03 -31.72 36.06
N SER A 732 -36.13 -31.25 36.66
CA SER A 732 -37.29 -32.09 36.99
C SER A 732 -38.32 -32.00 35.87
N LEU A 733 -38.86 -33.14 35.45
CA LEU A 733 -39.75 -33.25 34.30
C LEU A 733 -41.13 -33.72 34.71
N GLU A 734 -42.16 -33.26 34.00
CA GLU A 734 -43.50 -33.85 33.99
C GLU A 734 -43.89 -34.24 32.56
N PRO A 735 -44.70 -35.29 32.35
CA PRO A 735 -45.16 -35.66 31.02
C PRO A 735 -46.30 -34.74 30.58
N VAL A 736 -46.27 -34.33 29.32
CA VAL A 736 -47.40 -33.60 28.71
C VAL A 736 -48.37 -34.64 28.16
N VAL A 737 -49.50 -34.80 28.85
CA VAL A 737 -50.60 -35.66 28.41
C VAL A 737 -51.61 -34.77 27.70
N GLU A 738 -51.89 -35.01 26.43
CA GLU A 738 -52.99 -34.32 25.74
C GLU A 738 -54.31 -34.70 26.43
N GLU A 739 -54.90 -33.73 27.13
CA GLU A 739 -56.31 -33.84 27.50
C GLU A 739 -57.13 -33.88 26.21
N SER A 740 -57.90 -34.94 26.04
CA SER A 740 -58.87 -35.11 24.97
C SER A 740 -59.73 -33.84 24.83
N ALA A 741 -59.51 -33.10 23.76
CA ALA A 741 -60.35 -31.96 23.40
C ALA A 741 -61.81 -32.43 23.25
N PRO A 742 -62.80 -31.64 23.73
CA PRO A 742 -64.20 -31.93 23.44
C PRO A 742 -64.44 -31.76 21.94
N ALA A 743 -65.15 -32.73 21.35
CA ALA A 743 -65.54 -32.74 19.94
C ALA A 743 -66.24 -31.43 19.57
N GLY A 744 -65.61 -30.65 18.69
CA GLY A 744 -66.13 -29.40 18.15
C GLY A 744 -65.70 -29.26 16.69
N ASP A 745 -66.70 -29.39 15.82
CA ASP A 745 -66.80 -29.03 14.40
C ASP A 745 -65.82 -29.62 13.37
N ALA A 746 -66.41 -30.39 12.46
CA ALA A 746 -65.82 -30.88 11.23
C ALA A 746 -65.46 -29.74 10.27
N PRO A 747 -64.33 -29.80 9.54
CA PRO A 747 -64.05 -28.85 8.48
C PRO A 747 -64.91 -29.15 7.25
N ALA A 748 -65.55 -28.12 6.73
CA ALA A 748 -66.20 -28.12 5.42
C ALA A 748 -65.17 -28.37 4.30
N GLU A 749 -65.55 -29.20 3.34
CA GLU A 749 -64.85 -29.42 2.07
C GLU A 749 -64.65 -28.10 1.32
N ALA A 750 -63.41 -27.84 0.88
CA ALA A 750 -63.12 -26.88 -0.18
C ALA A 750 -63.25 -27.57 -1.54
N PRO A 751 -63.86 -26.93 -2.55
CA PRO A 751 -64.05 -27.52 -3.87
C PRO A 751 -62.75 -27.48 -4.69
N ALA A 752 -62.59 -28.48 -5.54
CA ALA A 752 -61.53 -28.57 -6.53
C ALA A 752 -61.87 -27.74 -7.79
N GLU A 753 -60.93 -26.93 -8.24
CA GLU A 753 -60.81 -26.43 -9.63
C GLU A 753 -59.32 -26.64 -10.00
N ALA A 754 -58.97 -27.50 -10.96
CA ALA A 754 -59.15 -27.44 -12.43
C ALA A 754 -58.16 -26.48 -13.10
#